data_AF-A0A290QEQ5-F1
#
_entry.id   AF-A0A290QEQ5-F1
#
_cell.length_a   1.000
_cell.length_b   1.000
_cell.length_c   1.000
_cell.angle_alpha   90.00
_cell.angle_beta   90.00
_cell.angle_gamma   90.00
#
_symmetry.space_group_name_H-M   'P 1'
#
loop_
_entity.id
_entity.type
_entity.pdbx_description
1 polymer ?
#
loop_
_entity_poly.entity_id
_entity_poly.type
_entity_poly.pdbx_seq_one_letter_code
_entity_poly.pdbx_strand_id
1 'polypeptide(L)'
;MNTRLIALTLLGAAMMTASFAAPVPTKRVALVFDDGPRPADAEPLLAVLAQEKVMVTFALVGDRVNENPATAKAIAAAGHEVVNHSQTHAQPRDLDDGALAKDVAEAQRVITQALGVAPRWYWPPYLTVDDRVREAAKKAGITVYAPKHLVSSQDWDKAVPAEEIFKKATTDVRDGTVILFHEWRAETRQQLPAILAELRKQGCVFFTFSALEAELRGGAGAAPAAAMAEGAAMGGAKIPEGGEALLTGDVIKDFTISAQSGNENAFSLSRVDVKGQAFSRAIKMETMRDLSPAWAVEARVPLGKAVKKGDTGLVRFFARAVASADETGAGYVRVVVQQAGPNYAKSVESTVTMRGEWQEFLLPFTFVDSYGKGGLELSFGFGFKRETVEIGGIEVLGFGTQVKAADLPKTRFTYVGREADAAWRKEALARIEKIRKSAFVIETRDANGQPVAGATIKVEQVRSAFHFGTALQFARLTQDSPDNKIYREKAKELFNAASPENDLKWPVWIGEWKGAYSQQQSLEGLRWLRENGFHVRGHVLVWPGWKNLPEMIKKLNGSKKERATIPGLVLKHIAEITGATKEFIQEWDVLNEPYDNHDLMALFGNDIMTEWFKAAEKGAPGVPLYLNDYSNHDLVADKAHCLEFFKVAKFLQSKGSPLGGLGLQGHISAQPNPPENVLAALEVYSEFKLPIRITEFDIDTDDQQLQADYTRDFLILCYSHPSVVGVQHWGFWEKAHWRPKGALYRGDWSEKPAGKIYRSLVLNDWRTKVQGKAGKTGKVGGRGFHGEYVVTVERDGKMTQQTFSLKPEEEKTTVQVVLP
;
A
#
# COMPACT_ATOMS: atom_id res chain seq x y z
N MET A 1 -69.44 -16.67 21.37
CA MET A 1 -69.25 -15.28 20.92
C MET A 1 -67.86 -14.81 21.32
N ASN A 2 -67.05 -14.54 20.30
CA ASN A 2 -65.81 -13.75 20.23
C ASN A 2 -64.68 -13.94 21.24
N THR A 3 -63.86 -14.95 20.94
CA THR A 3 -62.40 -14.95 21.03
C THR A 3 -61.83 -14.26 19.78
N ARG A 4 -61.23 -13.07 19.91
CA ARG A 4 -60.23 -12.52 18.97
C ARG A 4 -59.44 -11.41 19.65
N LEU A 5 -58.35 -11.77 20.30
CA LEU A 5 -57.10 -11.00 20.33
C LEU A 5 -56.01 -11.92 20.89
N ILE A 6 -54.78 -11.77 20.42
CA ILE A 6 -53.57 -12.56 20.75
C ILE A 6 -53.42 -13.84 19.93
N ALA A 7 -53.11 -13.68 18.64
CA ALA A 7 -52.38 -14.66 17.85
C ALA A 7 -51.71 -13.95 16.66
N LEU A 8 -50.73 -13.08 16.91
CA LEU A 8 -49.86 -12.55 15.85
C LEU A 8 -48.52 -12.03 16.42
N THR A 9 -47.81 -12.87 17.18
CA THR A 9 -46.45 -12.54 17.67
C THR A 9 -45.53 -13.74 17.83
N LEU A 10 -45.84 -14.89 17.21
CA LEU A 10 -45.04 -16.12 17.34
C LEU A 10 -44.73 -16.82 16.00
N LEU A 11 -44.92 -16.15 14.87
CA LEU A 11 -44.51 -16.64 13.53
C LEU A 11 -43.54 -15.64 12.86
N GLY A 12 -42.51 -15.22 13.57
CA GLY A 12 -41.41 -14.41 13.01
C GLY A 12 -40.02 -14.76 13.53
N ALA A 13 -39.92 -15.69 14.51
CA ALA A 13 -38.68 -15.99 15.22
C ALA A 13 -38.12 -17.41 14.95
N ALA A 14 -38.67 -18.14 13.96
CA ALA A 14 -38.24 -19.50 13.62
C ALA A 14 -37.69 -19.67 12.19
N MET A 15 -37.46 -18.57 11.46
CA MET A 15 -36.72 -18.58 10.19
C MET A 15 -35.74 -17.40 10.16
N MET A 16 -34.70 -17.42 10.98
CA MET A 16 -33.44 -16.70 10.72
C MET A 16 -32.28 -17.17 11.62
N THR A 17 -32.27 -18.43 12.04
CA THR A 17 -31.10 -19.09 12.64
C THR A 17 -30.53 -20.09 11.65
N ALA A 18 -29.95 -19.57 10.56
CA ALA A 18 -28.91 -20.25 9.83
C ALA A 18 -27.65 -19.40 9.98
N SER A 19 -26.82 -19.77 10.95
CA SER A 19 -25.46 -19.27 11.10
C SER A 19 -24.70 -19.55 9.80
N PHE A 20 -24.43 -18.53 9.00
CA PHE A 20 -23.38 -18.61 7.99
C PHE A 20 -22.06 -18.14 8.62
N ALA A 21 -21.61 -18.86 9.64
CA ALA A 21 -20.17 -18.99 9.85
C ALA A 21 -19.66 -19.76 8.63
N ALA A 22 -18.98 -19.08 7.70
CA ALA A 22 -18.20 -19.79 6.70
C ALA A 22 -17.20 -20.68 7.45
N PRO A 23 -17.17 -22.01 7.21
CA PRO A 23 -16.26 -22.90 7.91
C PRO A 23 -14.82 -22.41 7.71
N VAL A 24 -14.01 -22.48 8.79
CA VAL A 24 -12.55 -22.40 8.67
C VAL A 24 -12.14 -23.37 7.56
N PRO A 25 -11.38 -22.94 6.55
CA PRO A 25 -11.13 -23.81 5.42
C PRO A 25 -10.40 -25.07 5.88
N THR A 26 -10.95 -26.22 5.52
CA THR A 26 -10.52 -27.52 6.04
C THR A 26 -9.50 -28.20 5.12
N LYS A 27 -9.35 -27.72 3.87
CA LYS A 27 -8.46 -28.32 2.87
C LYS A 27 -7.76 -27.26 2.02
N ARG A 28 -6.43 -27.26 2.00
CA ARG A 28 -5.60 -26.43 1.11
C ARG A 28 -5.28 -27.23 -0.14
N VAL A 29 -5.56 -26.69 -1.32
CA VAL A 29 -5.39 -27.40 -2.59
C VAL A 29 -4.72 -26.51 -3.63
N ALA A 30 -4.01 -27.08 -4.59
CA ALA A 30 -3.47 -26.36 -5.73
C ALA A 30 -4.01 -26.92 -7.04
N LEU A 31 -4.21 -26.04 -8.03
CA LEU A 31 -4.58 -26.42 -9.39
C LEU A 31 -3.36 -26.19 -10.28
N VAL A 32 -3.09 -27.14 -11.17
CA VAL A 32 -2.05 -27.02 -12.19
C VAL A 32 -2.62 -27.25 -13.58
N PHE A 33 -2.24 -26.38 -14.53
CA PHE A 33 -2.57 -26.50 -15.94
C PHE A 33 -1.29 -26.78 -16.73
N ASP A 34 -1.20 -28.00 -17.23
CA ASP A 34 -0.06 -28.48 -18.02
C ASP A 34 -0.18 -28.01 -19.47
N ASP A 35 0.92 -28.16 -20.21
CA ASP A 35 1.00 -27.97 -21.66
C ASP A 35 0.88 -26.54 -22.22
N GLY A 36 0.93 -25.51 -21.39
CA GLY A 36 0.95 -24.13 -21.86
C GLY A 36 2.32 -23.65 -22.38
N PRO A 37 2.42 -22.41 -22.87
CA PRO A 37 1.32 -21.48 -23.15
C PRO A 37 0.81 -21.62 -24.59
N ARG A 38 -0.50 -21.57 -24.77
CA ARG A 38 -1.19 -21.58 -26.07
C ARG A 38 -2.15 -20.39 -26.12
N PRO A 39 -1.91 -19.37 -26.95
CA PRO A 39 -2.66 -18.12 -26.92
C PRO A 39 -4.19 -18.29 -26.95
N ALA A 40 -4.70 -19.14 -27.84
CA ALA A 40 -6.14 -19.36 -28.03
C ALA A 40 -6.84 -20.04 -26.83
N ASP A 41 -6.07 -20.72 -25.98
CA ASP A 41 -6.58 -21.46 -24.82
C ASP A 41 -6.33 -20.72 -23.50
N ALA A 42 -5.17 -20.07 -23.39
CA ALA A 42 -4.76 -19.31 -22.21
C ALA A 42 -5.66 -18.11 -21.96
N GLU A 43 -5.98 -17.29 -22.98
CA GLU A 43 -6.82 -16.10 -22.82
C GLU A 43 -8.20 -16.40 -22.19
N PRO A 44 -9.01 -17.33 -22.72
CA PRO A 44 -10.30 -17.66 -22.10
C PRO A 44 -10.14 -18.36 -20.74
N LEU A 45 -9.07 -19.13 -20.51
CA LEU A 45 -8.81 -19.72 -19.19
C LEU A 45 -8.50 -18.63 -18.15
N LEU A 46 -7.64 -17.68 -18.48
CA LEU A 46 -7.31 -16.53 -17.62
C LEU A 46 -8.56 -15.70 -17.29
N ALA A 47 -9.46 -15.50 -18.27
CA ALA A 47 -10.73 -14.82 -18.02
C ALA A 47 -11.60 -15.55 -16.98
N VAL A 48 -11.70 -16.88 -17.06
CA VAL A 48 -12.44 -17.67 -16.07
C VAL A 48 -11.76 -17.62 -14.70
N LEU A 49 -10.44 -17.76 -14.64
CA LEU A 49 -9.67 -17.70 -13.38
C LEU A 49 -9.79 -16.33 -12.70
N ALA A 50 -9.76 -15.24 -13.48
CA ALA A 50 -9.97 -13.88 -13.01
C ALA A 50 -11.41 -13.68 -12.48
N GLN A 51 -12.42 -14.16 -13.21
CA GLN A 51 -13.82 -14.12 -12.78
C GLN A 51 -14.03 -14.88 -11.47
N GLU A 52 -13.39 -16.04 -11.34
CA GLU A 52 -13.47 -16.90 -10.16
C GLU A 52 -12.54 -16.46 -9.02
N LYS A 53 -11.67 -15.47 -9.26
CA LYS A 53 -10.70 -14.94 -8.29
C LYS A 53 -9.79 -16.03 -7.69
N VAL A 54 -9.28 -16.93 -8.54
CA VAL A 54 -8.41 -18.04 -8.12
C VAL A 54 -7.05 -17.94 -8.80
N MET A 55 -5.98 -18.07 -8.01
CA MET A 55 -4.61 -18.21 -8.51
C MET A 55 -4.23 -19.68 -8.62
N VAL A 56 -3.60 -20.05 -9.73
CA VAL A 56 -3.24 -21.43 -10.07
C VAL A 56 -1.78 -21.50 -10.54
N THR A 57 -1.32 -22.71 -10.80
CA THR A 57 0.01 -22.98 -11.36
C THR A 57 -0.10 -23.34 -12.85
N PHE A 58 0.73 -22.76 -13.70
CA PHE A 58 0.86 -23.13 -15.10
C PHE A 58 2.20 -23.83 -15.33
N ALA A 59 2.17 -25.06 -15.83
CA ALA A 59 3.37 -25.80 -16.19
C ALA A 59 3.66 -25.57 -17.68
N LEU A 60 4.62 -24.68 -17.96
CA LEU A 60 4.89 -24.21 -19.31
C LEU A 60 6.01 -25.01 -19.98
N VAL A 61 5.80 -25.35 -21.25
CA VAL A 61 6.76 -26.04 -22.12
C VAL A 61 7.64 -24.99 -22.80
N GLY A 62 8.97 -25.15 -22.72
CA GLY A 62 9.92 -24.15 -23.21
C GLY A 62 9.76 -23.81 -24.70
N ASP A 63 9.53 -24.80 -25.57
CA ASP A 63 9.28 -24.56 -27.01
C ASP A 63 8.05 -23.67 -27.23
N ARG A 64 6.97 -23.88 -26.47
CA ARG A 64 5.75 -23.06 -26.56
C ARG A 64 5.96 -21.65 -26.03
N VAL A 65 6.83 -21.47 -25.03
CA VAL A 65 7.24 -20.14 -24.54
C VAL A 65 8.08 -19.39 -25.56
N ASN A 66 8.95 -20.08 -26.31
CA ASN A 66 9.69 -19.48 -27.41
C ASN A 66 8.76 -18.97 -28.53
N GLU A 67 7.74 -19.76 -28.86
CA GLU A 67 6.73 -19.40 -29.86
C GLU A 67 5.80 -18.29 -29.37
N ASN A 68 5.40 -18.33 -28.09
CA ASN A 68 4.37 -17.48 -27.52
C ASN A 68 4.82 -16.76 -26.23
N PRO A 69 5.92 -15.98 -26.26
CA PRO A 69 6.47 -15.35 -25.05
C PRO A 69 5.53 -14.30 -24.46
N ALA A 70 4.71 -13.65 -25.29
CA ALA A 70 3.69 -12.70 -24.83
C ALA A 70 2.61 -13.38 -23.99
N THR A 71 2.18 -14.59 -24.36
CA THR A 71 1.20 -15.36 -23.59
C THR A 71 1.79 -15.86 -22.27
N ALA A 72 3.04 -16.31 -22.27
CA ALA A 72 3.76 -16.65 -21.04
C ALA A 72 3.81 -15.45 -20.07
N LYS A 73 4.14 -14.26 -20.59
CA LYS A 73 4.13 -13.00 -19.83
C LYS A 73 2.73 -12.64 -19.33
N ALA A 74 1.69 -12.82 -20.14
CA ALA A 74 0.32 -12.54 -19.74
C ALA A 74 -0.15 -13.45 -18.59
N ILE A 75 0.20 -14.75 -18.63
CA ILE A 75 -0.07 -15.69 -17.54
C ILE A 75 0.62 -15.24 -16.24
N ALA A 76 1.90 -14.87 -16.31
CA ALA A 76 2.64 -14.37 -15.15
C ALA A 76 2.11 -13.02 -14.64
N ALA A 77 1.78 -12.10 -15.55
CA ALA A 77 1.21 -10.78 -15.24
C ALA A 77 -0.19 -10.88 -14.60
N ALA A 78 -0.95 -11.94 -14.92
CA ALA A 78 -2.22 -12.26 -14.25
C ALA A 78 -2.04 -12.81 -12.82
N GLY A 79 -0.78 -12.95 -12.34
CA GLY A 79 -0.47 -13.34 -10.97
C GLY A 79 -0.39 -14.85 -10.73
N HIS A 80 -0.45 -15.67 -11.79
CA HIS A 80 -0.32 -17.12 -11.68
C HIS A 80 1.14 -17.57 -11.57
N GLU A 81 1.38 -18.68 -10.87
CA GLU A 81 2.73 -19.24 -10.76
C GLU A 81 3.08 -20.00 -12.03
N VAL A 82 4.27 -19.73 -12.59
CA VAL A 82 4.80 -20.49 -13.73
C VAL A 82 5.86 -21.48 -13.23
N VAL A 83 5.73 -22.73 -13.66
CA VAL A 83 6.69 -23.81 -13.38
C VAL A 83 7.25 -24.37 -14.68
N ASN A 84 8.45 -24.94 -14.60
CA ASN A 84 9.13 -25.54 -15.75
C ASN A 84 8.50 -26.90 -16.06
N HIS A 85 8.05 -27.09 -17.30
CA HIS A 85 7.46 -28.33 -17.82
C HIS A 85 8.27 -28.92 -18.98
N SER A 86 9.60 -28.82 -18.90
CA SER A 86 10.58 -29.34 -19.87
C SER A 86 10.63 -28.50 -21.16
N GLN A 87 11.67 -28.68 -21.98
CA GLN A 87 11.84 -27.85 -23.18
C GLN A 87 10.91 -28.35 -24.29
N THR A 88 10.94 -29.65 -24.56
CA THR A 88 10.23 -30.23 -25.69
C THR A 88 8.99 -31.05 -25.30
N HIS A 89 8.65 -31.13 -24.01
CA HIS A 89 7.60 -32.03 -23.49
C HIS A 89 7.88 -33.52 -23.79
N ALA A 90 9.17 -33.90 -23.92
CA ALA A 90 9.56 -35.27 -24.12
C ALA A 90 9.37 -36.11 -22.85
N GLN A 91 9.08 -37.40 -23.02
CA GLN A 91 8.93 -38.29 -21.88
C GLN A 91 10.32 -38.60 -21.27
N PRO A 92 10.56 -38.32 -19.97
CA PRO A 92 11.91 -38.40 -19.39
C PRO A 92 12.61 -39.76 -19.52
N ARG A 93 11.84 -40.86 -19.52
CA ARG A 93 12.37 -42.23 -19.68
C ARG A 93 12.90 -42.51 -21.09
N ASP A 94 12.50 -41.73 -22.09
CA ASP A 94 12.92 -41.90 -23.48
C ASP A 94 14.15 -41.04 -23.83
N LEU A 95 14.60 -40.19 -22.89
CA LEU A 95 15.80 -39.37 -22.99
C LEU A 95 16.97 -40.05 -22.26
N ASP A 96 18.18 -39.95 -22.82
CA ASP A 96 19.41 -40.21 -22.06
C ASP A 96 19.69 -39.08 -21.04
N ASP A 97 20.64 -39.28 -20.13
CA ASP A 97 20.92 -38.33 -19.03
C ASP A 97 21.35 -36.94 -19.52
N GLY A 98 22.07 -36.89 -20.63
CA GLY A 98 22.56 -35.64 -21.22
C GLY A 98 21.41 -34.88 -21.89
N ALA A 99 20.59 -35.59 -22.66
CA ALA A 99 19.40 -35.03 -23.29
C ALA A 99 18.40 -34.54 -22.25
N LEU A 100 18.14 -35.31 -21.20
CA LEU A 100 17.24 -34.93 -20.10
C LEU A 100 17.76 -33.68 -19.36
N ALA A 101 19.04 -33.64 -19.00
CA ALA A 101 19.61 -32.47 -18.33
C ALA A 101 19.56 -31.21 -19.21
N LYS A 102 19.83 -31.35 -20.50
CA LYS A 102 19.76 -30.25 -21.47
C LYS A 102 18.33 -29.76 -21.63
N ASP A 103 17.37 -30.67 -21.74
CA ASP A 103 15.96 -30.35 -21.93
C ASP A 103 15.40 -29.55 -20.75
N VAL A 104 15.66 -29.99 -19.51
CA VAL A 104 15.23 -29.26 -18.31
C VAL A 104 15.91 -27.89 -18.19
N ALA A 105 17.23 -27.83 -18.44
CA ALA A 105 18.00 -26.60 -18.32
C ALA A 105 17.62 -25.56 -19.41
N GLU A 106 17.32 -26.00 -20.63
CA GLU A 106 16.94 -25.11 -21.71
C GLU A 106 15.56 -24.49 -21.45
N ALA A 107 14.58 -25.29 -20.99
CA ALA A 107 13.30 -24.74 -20.54
C ALA A 107 13.47 -23.73 -19.42
N GLN A 108 14.36 -24.03 -18.46
CA GLN A 108 14.63 -23.12 -17.36
C GLN A 108 15.17 -21.79 -17.88
N ARG A 109 16.12 -21.84 -18.82
CA ARG A 109 16.71 -20.67 -19.45
C ARG A 109 15.66 -19.85 -20.22
N VAL A 110 14.87 -20.50 -21.06
CA VAL A 110 13.88 -19.84 -21.94
C VAL A 110 12.74 -19.22 -21.15
N ILE A 111 12.21 -19.94 -20.16
CA ILE A 111 11.13 -19.42 -19.31
C ILE A 111 11.65 -18.24 -18.48
N THR A 112 12.86 -18.35 -17.91
CA THR A 112 13.49 -17.24 -17.20
C THR A 112 13.70 -16.02 -18.10
N GLN A 113 14.17 -16.23 -19.33
CA GLN A 113 14.38 -15.14 -20.29
C GLN A 113 13.07 -14.46 -20.70
N ALA A 114 12.00 -15.24 -20.87
CA ALA A 114 10.69 -14.70 -21.23
C ALA A 114 10.04 -13.93 -20.08
N LEU A 115 10.18 -14.41 -18.83
CA LEU A 115 9.44 -13.89 -17.68
C LEU A 115 10.26 -12.94 -16.79
N GLY A 116 11.59 -12.89 -16.94
CA GLY A 116 12.48 -12.15 -16.05
C GLY A 116 12.69 -12.79 -14.67
N VAL A 117 11.95 -13.87 -14.36
CA VAL A 117 12.03 -14.62 -13.10
C VAL A 117 12.17 -16.11 -13.42
N ALA A 118 13.08 -16.78 -12.72
CA ALA A 118 13.33 -18.20 -12.93
C ALA A 118 12.31 -19.08 -12.20
N PRO A 119 11.66 -20.06 -12.88
CA PRO A 119 10.78 -21.01 -12.22
C PRO A 119 11.45 -21.72 -11.05
N ARG A 120 10.77 -21.83 -9.91
CA ARG A 120 11.28 -22.56 -8.73
C ARG A 120 11.15 -24.08 -8.90
N TRP A 121 10.04 -24.50 -9.49
CA TRP A 121 9.62 -25.88 -9.55
C TRP A 121 9.79 -26.46 -10.95
N TYR A 122 10.21 -27.72 -10.99
CA TYR A 122 10.11 -28.58 -12.14
C TYR A 122 8.92 -29.52 -11.95
N TRP A 123 7.98 -29.47 -12.88
CA TRP A 123 6.86 -30.39 -12.99
C TRP A 123 7.14 -31.27 -14.21
N PRO A 124 7.61 -32.52 -14.04
CA PRO A 124 8.07 -33.31 -15.18
C PRO A 124 6.90 -33.79 -16.05
N PRO A 125 7.04 -33.78 -17.39
CA PRO A 125 6.07 -34.39 -18.29
C PRO A 125 5.74 -35.82 -17.88
N TYR A 126 4.47 -36.20 -18.04
CA TYR A 126 3.94 -37.51 -17.65
C TYR A 126 4.15 -37.86 -16.17
N LEU A 127 4.49 -36.88 -15.33
CA LEU A 127 4.82 -37.04 -13.91
C LEU A 127 5.92 -38.09 -13.66
N THR A 128 6.80 -38.28 -14.63
CA THR A 128 7.89 -39.24 -14.53
C THR A 128 8.97 -38.69 -13.61
N VAL A 129 9.16 -39.34 -12.46
CA VAL A 129 10.13 -38.92 -11.43
C VAL A 129 11.04 -40.08 -11.06
N ASP A 130 12.34 -39.90 -11.30
CA ASP A 130 13.41 -40.79 -10.84
C ASP A 130 14.65 -39.96 -10.42
N ASP A 131 15.75 -40.62 -10.07
CA ASP A 131 16.97 -39.94 -9.64
C ASP A 131 17.64 -39.14 -10.77
N ARG A 132 17.47 -39.56 -12.03
CA ARG A 132 18.01 -38.85 -13.21
C ARG A 132 17.27 -37.54 -13.40
N VAL A 133 15.94 -37.55 -13.26
CA VAL A 133 15.07 -36.37 -13.28
C VAL A 133 15.41 -35.40 -12.14
N ARG A 134 15.60 -35.91 -10.91
CA ARG A 134 16.01 -35.08 -9.77
C ARG A 134 17.37 -34.43 -9.97
N GLU A 135 18.35 -35.17 -10.49
CA GLU A 135 19.67 -34.63 -10.77
C GLU A 135 19.68 -33.65 -11.95
N ALA A 136 18.87 -33.87 -12.99
CA ALA A 136 18.67 -32.91 -14.07
C ALA A 136 18.08 -31.59 -13.57
N ALA A 137 17.01 -31.64 -12.77
CA ALA A 137 16.40 -30.46 -12.13
C ALA A 137 17.41 -29.71 -11.26
N LYS A 138 18.15 -30.44 -10.41
CA LYS A 138 19.18 -29.87 -9.53
C LYS A 138 20.30 -29.18 -10.31
N LYS A 139 20.77 -29.78 -11.41
CA LYS A 139 21.77 -29.16 -12.31
C LYS A 139 21.26 -27.88 -12.95
N ALA A 140 19.96 -27.81 -13.24
CA ALA A 140 19.28 -26.60 -13.74
C ALA A 140 18.92 -25.59 -12.61
N GLY A 141 19.27 -25.87 -11.36
CA GLY A 141 19.00 -24.97 -10.23
C GLY A 141 17.53 -24.95 -9.76
N ILE A 142 16.74 -25.97 -10.14
CA ILE A 142 15.31 -26.09 -9.81
C ILE A 142 15.01 -27.38 -9.05
N THR A 143 13.84 -27.42 -8.39
CA THR A 143 13.43 -28.58 -7.58
C THR A 143 12.23 -29.26 -8.20
N VAL A 144 12.24 -30.60 -8.28
CA VAL A 144 11.04 -31.36 -8.68
C VAL A 144 9.94 -31.15 -7.65
N TYR A 145 8.76 -30.69 -8.07
CA TYR A 145 7.61 -30.61 -7.18
C TYR A 145 7.03 -32.00 -6.95
N ALA A 146 6.91 -32.40 -5.68
CA ALA A 146 6.41 -33.71 -5.29
C ALA A 146 5.11 -33.54 -4.49
N PRO A 147 3.92 -33.68 -5.12
CA PRO A 147 2.66 -33.50 -4.42
C PRO A 147 2.44 -34.59 -3.38
N LYS A 148 1.95 -34.23 -2.19
CA LYS A 148 1.57 -35.20 -1.14
C LYS A 148 0.35 -36.03 -1.54
N HIS A 149 -0.54 -35.43 -2.32
CA HIS A 149 -1.68 -36.10 -2.95
C HIS A 149 -1.93 -35.46 -4.31
N LEU A 150 -2.25 -36.30 -5.30
CA LEU A 150 -2.53 -35.86 -6.66
C LEU A 150 -3.88 -36.41 -7.10
N VAL A 151 -4.74 -35.52 -7.59
CA VAL A 151 -5.97 -35.86 -8.30
C VAL A 151 -5.79 -35.46 -9.76
N SER A 152 -5.87 -36.43 -10.67
CA SER A 152 -5.87 -36.14 -12.11
C SER A 152 -7.29 -36.06 -12.62
N SER A 153 -7.63 -34.96 -13.29
CA SER A 153 -8.90 -34.80 -14.00
C SER A 153 -9.03 -35.73 -15.21
N GLN A 154 -7.90 -36.29 -15.67
CA GLN A 154 -7.75 -37.08 -16.90
C GLN A 154 -8.21 -36.36 -18.16
N ASP A 155 -8.21 -35.02 -18.13
CA ASP A 155 -8.62 -34.18 -19.24
C ASP A 155 -7.65 -34.20 -20.44
N TRP A 156 -6.49 -34.87 -20.31
CA TRP A 156 -5.62 -35.20 -21.44
C TRP A 156 -6.25 -36.23 -22.41
N ASP A 157 -7.13 -37.11 -21.92
CA ASP A 157 -7.85 -38.05 -22.76
C ASP A 157 -9.09 -37.36 -23.34
N LYS A 158 -9.06 -37.10 -24.64
CA LYS A 158 -10.17 -36.46 -25.38
C LYS A 158 -11.47 -37.27 -25.35
N ALA A 159 -11.43 -38.56 -25.02
CA ALA A 159 -12.61 -39.38 -24.85
C ALA A 159 -13.33 -39.16 -23.51
N VAL A 160 -12.67 -38.55 -22.52
CA VAL A 160 -13.27 -38.24 -21.22
C VAL A 160 -14.23 -37.04 -21.38
N PRO A 161 -15.53 -37.19 -21.09
CA PRO A 161 -16.51 -36.11 -21.21
C PRO A 161 -16.42 -35.11 -20.05
N ALA A 162 -16.97 -33.90 -20.25
CA ALA A 162 -16.94 -32.81 -19.28
C ALA A 162 -17.45 -33.19 -17.87
N GLU A 163 -18.52 -33.98 -17.79
CA GLU A 163 -19.07 -34.46 -16.51
C GLU A 163 -18.09 -35.35 -15.74
N GLU A 164 -17.33 -36.18 -16.46
CA GLU A 164 -16.34 -37.07 -15.85
C GLU A 164 -15.08 -36.28 -15.44
N ILE A 165 -14.71 -35.21 -16.17
CA ILE A 165 -13.66 -34.25 -15.76
C ILE A 165 -14.06 -33.60 -14.43
N PHE A 166 -15.29 -33.09 -14.33
CA PHE A 166 -15.83 -32.50 -13.10
C PHE A 166 -15.76 -33.50 -11.95
N LYS A 167 -16.29 -34.71 -12.15
CA LYS A 167 -16.34 -35.75 -11.12
C LYS A 167 -14.95 -36.14 -10.64
N LYS A 168 -14.00 -36.37 -11.55
CA LYS A 168 -12.61 -36.71 -11.22
C LYS A 168 -11.91 -35.59 -10.45
N ALA A 169 -12.06 -34.34 -10.89
CA ALA A 169 -11.44 -33.17 -10.25
C ALA A 169 -11.97 -32.87 -8.83
N THR A 170 -13.17 -33.35 -8.50
CA THR A 170 -13.88 -33.02 -7.25
C THR A 170 -13.98 -34.20 -6.27
N THR A 171 -13.50 -35.38 -6.66
CA THR A 171 -13.51 -36.61 -5.83
C THR A 171 -12.14 -36.85 -5.20
N ASP A 172 -12.12 -37.42 -3.99
CA ASP A 172 -10.90 -37.74 -3.23
C ASP A 172 -9.98 -36.52 -2.95
N VAL A 173 -10.58 -35.34 -2.85
CA VAL A 173 -9.87 -34.11 -2.51
C VAL A 173 -9.67 -34.02 -1.00
N ARG A 174 -8.42 -33.92 -0.58
CA ARG A 174 -7.96 -33.76 0.81
C ARG A 174 -7.03 -32.56 0.98
N ASP A 175 -6.69 -32.22 2.21
CA ASP A 175 -5.70 -31.18 2.48
C ASP A 175 -4.33 -31.54 1.87
N GLY A 176 -3.74 -30.61 1.13
CA GLY A 176 -2.49 -30.80 0.37
C GLY A 176 -2.66 -31.40 -1.03
N THR A 177 -3.88 -31.49 -1.56
CA THR A 177 -4.13 -32.03 -2.91
C THR A 177 -3.64 -31.07 -4.00
N VAL A 178 -2.93 -31.62 -4.99
CA VAL A 178 -2.75 -30.97 -6.31
C VAL A 178 -3.74 -31.59 -7.29
N ILE A 179 -4.48 -30.75 -8.02
CA ILE A 179 -5.44 -31.16 -9.05
C ILE A 179 -4.87 -30.79 -10.42
N LEU A 180 -4.68 -31.81 -11.27
CA LEU A 180 -4.03 -31.69 -12.57
C LEU A 180 -5.05 -31.55 -13.71
N PHE A 181 -4.85 -30.51 -14.52
CA PHE A 181 -5.57 -30.19 -15.75
C PHE A 181 -4.60 -29.89 -16.90
N HIS A 182 -5.13 -29.73 -18.11
CA HIS A 182 -4.37 -29.28 -19.29
C HIS A 182 -4.97 -27.99 -19.85
N GLU A 183 -4.12 -26.98 -20.12
CA GLU A 183 -4.53 -25.64 -20.56
C GLU A 183 -5.44 -25.68 -21.81
N TRP A 184 -5.14 -26.60 -22.73
CA TRP A 184 -5.77 -26.71 -24.03
C TRP A 184 -7.17 -27.32 -24.03
N ARG A 185 -7.67 -27.83 -22.90
CA ARG A 185 -8.97 -28.52 -22.87
C ARG A 185 -10.14 -27.55 -22.68
N ALA A 186 -10.98 -27.43 -23.71
CA ALA A 186 -12.16 -26.57 -23.68
C ALA A 186 -13.20 -27.01 -22.63
N GLU A 187 -13.43 -28.33 -22.51
CA GLU A 187 -14.37 -28.89 -21.53
C GLU A 187 -13.92 -28.62 -20.09
N THR A 188 -12.61 -28.64 -19.82
CA THR A 188 -12.06 -28.22 -18.52
C THR A 188 -12.40 -26.75 -18.24
N ARG A 189 -12.14 -25.84 -19.20
CA ARG A 189 -12.47 -24.41 -19.04
C ARG A 189 -13.96 -24.17 -18.79
N GLN A 190 -14.83 -24.91 -19.48
CA GLN A 190 -16.29 -24.83 -19.29
C GLN A 190 -16.74 -25.32 -17.92
N GLN A 191 -16.11 -26.38 -17.40
CA GLN A 191 -16.45 -26.97 -16.10
C GLN A 191 -15.77 -26.27 -14.92
N LEU A 192 -14.72 -25.48 -15.17
CA LEU A 192 -13.90 -24.90 -14.12
C LEU A 192 -14.69 -24.08 -13.09
N PRO A 193 -15.67 -23.23 -13.45
CA PRO A 193 -16.52 -22.57 -12.46
C PRO A 193 -17.30 -23.55 -11.56
N ALA A 194 -17.85 -24.61 -12.14
CA ALA A 194 -18.59 -25.63 -11.38
C ALA A 194 -17.65 -26.43 -10.47
N ILE A 195 -16.47 -26.82 -10.98
CA ILE A 195 -15.43 -27.51 -10.20
C ILE A 195 -15.02 -26.65 -9.00
N LEU A 196 -14.70 -25.37 -9.23
CA LEU A 196 -14.30 -24.46 -8.16
C LEU A 196 -15.42 -24.27 -7.13
N ALA A 197 -16.68 -24.16 -7.57
CA ALA A 197 -17.83 -24.07 -6.67
C ALA A 197 -17.99 -25.33 -5.79
N GLU A 198 -17.83 -26.53 -6.36
CA GLU A 198 -17.91 -27.78 -5.61
C GLU A 198 -16.73 -27.93 -4.64
N LEU A 199 -15.51 -27.59 -5.06
CA LEU A 199 -14.33 -27.60 -4.18
C LEU A 199 -14.49 -26.64 -2.99
N ARG A 200 -15.03 -25.43 -3.22
CA ARG A 200 -15.36 -24.48 -2.15
C ARG A 200 -16.40 -25.06 -1.18
N LYS A 201 -17.44 -25.73 -1.70
CA LYS A 201 -18.45 -26.42 -0.89
C LYS A 201 -17.84 -27.53 -0.01
N GLN A 202 -16.77 -28.18 -0.48
CA GLN A 202 -15.99 -29.15 0.28
C GLN A 202 -15.00 -28.52 1.28
N GLY A 203 -14.98 -27.19 1.41
CA GLY A 203 -14.10 -26.46 2.33
C GLY A 203 -12.69 -26.21 1.78
N CYS A 204 -12.50 -26.29 0.47
CA CYS A 204 -11.19 -26.09 -0.15
C CYS A 204 -10.82 -24.61 -0.32
N VAL A 205 -9.52 -24.31 -0.16
CA VAL A 205 -8.89 -23.02 -0.53
C VAL A 205 -7.79 -23.29 -1.53
N PHE A 206 -7.67 -22.40 -2.51
CA PHE A 206 -6.82 -22.57 -3.67
C PHE A 206 -5.47 -21.87 -3.50
N PHE A 207 -4.42 -22.56 -3.88
CA PHE A 207 -3.03 -22.17 -3.73
C PHE A 207 -2.27 -22.47 -5.03
N THR A 208 -1.15 -21.79 -5.24
CA THR A 208 -0.14 -22.23 -6.21
C THR A 208 0.78 -23.26 -5.55
N PHE A 209 1.67 -23.92 -6.30
CA PHE A 209 2.64 -24.89 -5.76
C PHE A 209 3.47 -24.32 -4.62
N SER A 210 4.11 -23.16 -4.82
CA SER A 210 4.92 -22.52 -3.79
C SER A 210 4.11 -22.17 -2.54
N ALA A 211 2.88 -21.71 -2.74
CA ALA A 211 1.98 -21.35 -1.65
C ALA A 211 1.55 -22.55 -0.82
N LEU A 212 1.16 -23.64 -1.50
CA LEU A 212 0.71 -24.86 -0.87
C LEU A 212 1.85 -25.48 -0.04
N GLU A 213 3.06 -25.53 -0.59
CA GLU A 213 4.24 -26.02 0.15
C GLU A 213 4.57 -25.15 1.38
N ALA A 214 4.42 -23.83 1.30
CA ALA A 214 4.65 -22.94 2.44
C ALA A 214 3.63 -23.19 3.56
N GLU A 215 2.34 -23.24 3.22
CA GLU A 215 1.24 -23.46 4.17
C GLU A 215 1.30 -24.83 4.84
N LEU A 216 1.64 -25.89 4.09
CA LEU A 216 1.72 -27.25 4.62
C LEU A 216 2.90 -27.49 5.56
N ARG A 217 3.94 -26.63 5.55
CA ARG A 217 5.11 -26.74 6.43
C ARG A 217 4.92 -26.07 7.80
N GLY A 218 3.73 -25.54 8.08
CA GLY A 218 3.41 -24.92 9.38
C GLY A 218 4.04 -23.54 9.58
N GLY A 219 4.48 -22.88 8.50
CA GLY A 219 4.88 -21.48 8.55
C GLY A 219 3.64 -20.59 8.62
N ALA A 220 3.43 -19.91 9.75
CA ALA A 220 2.66 -18.69 9.74
C ALA A 220 3.41 -17.69 8.84
N GLY A 221 2.97 -17.57 7.58
CA GLY A 221 3.54 -16.65 6.61
C GLY A 221 3.98 -17.32 5.32
N ALA A 222 3.09 -17.33 4.32
CA ALA A 222 3.36 -16.93 2.94
C ALA A 222 2.22 -17.43 2.04
N ALA A 223 1.18 -16.60 1.85
CA ALA A 223 0.43 -16.68 0.61
C ALA A 223 1.23 -15.90 -0.46
N PRO A 224 1.26 -16.28 -1.74
CA PRO A 224 2.31 -15.85 -2.66
C PRO A 224 2.25 -14.36 -2.91
N ALA A 225 3.43 -13.74 -2.85
CA ALA A 225 3.71 -12.48 -3.51
C ALA A 225 3.62 -12.75 -5.01
N ALA A 226 2.61 -12.17 -5.67
CA ALA A 226 2.67 -11.95 -7.09
C ALA A 226 3.90 -11.07 -7.36
N ALA A 227 4.61 -11.35 -8.44
CA ALA A 227 5.60 -10.44 -9.00
C ALA A 227 4.89 -9.12 -9.37
N MET A 228 4.73 -8.20 -8.41
CA MET A 228 4.43 -6.78 -8.66
C MET A 228 5.67 -5.91 -8.50
N ALA A 229 6.85 -6.49 -8.74
CA ALA A 229 8.08 -5.74 -8.84
C ALA A 229 8.31 -5.29 -10.30
N GLU A 230 7.44 -4.43 -10.83
CA GLU A 230 7.83 -3.49 -11.89
C GLU A 230 7.45 -2.06 -11.49
N GLY A 231 7.99 -1.63 -10.35
CA GLY A 231 8.41 -0.23 -10.18
C GLY A 231 9.80 -0.03 -10.79
N ALA A 232 10.03 -0.55 -12.01
CA ALA A 232 11.33 -0.47 -12.64
C ALA A 232 11.66 1.00 -12.90
N ALA A 233 12.83 1.41 -12.44
CA ALA A 233 13.29 2.76 -12.69
C ALA A 233 13.33 3.02 -14.20
N MET A 234 12.61 4.04 -14.68
CA MET A 234 12.66 4.46 -16.08
C MET A 234 14.02 5.11 -16.34
N GLY A 235 15.01 4.28 -16.67
CA GLY A 235 16.40 4.65 -16.93
C GLY A 235 16.97 3.87 -18.11
N GLY A 236 16.25 3.80 -19.23
CA GLY A 236 16.71 3.15 -20.48
C GLY A 236 17.84 3.88 -21.21
N ALA A 237 18.47 4.90 -20.62
CA ALA A 237 19.65 5.54 -21.20
C ALA A 237 20.89 4.73 -20.82
N LYS A 238 21.60 4.20 -21.84
CA LYS A 238 22.87 3.52 -21.62
C LYS A 238 23.86 4.48 -20.99
N ILE A 239 24.61 4.01 -19.99
CA ILE A 239 25.78 4.73 -19.47
C ILE A 239 26.73 4.99 -20.67
N PRO A 240 27.12 6.24 -20.95
CA PRO A 240 28.02 6.54 -22.06
C PRO A 240 29.35 5.79 -21.93
N GLU A 241 29.97 5.47 -23.06
CA GLU A 241 31.34 4.94 -23.08
C GLU A 241 32.34 6.01 -22.60
N GLY A 242 33.51 5.57 -22.13
CA GLY A 242 34.59 6.47 -21.70
C GLY A 242 34.58 6.88 -20.22
N GLY A 243 33.68 6.31 -19.42
CA GLY A 243 33.70 6.47 -17.96
C GLY A 243 34.90 5.75 -17.31
N GLU A 244 35.74 6.48 -16.59
CA GLU A 244 36.89 5.92 -15.86
C GLU A 244 36.47 5.50 -14.45
N ALA A 245 36.71 4.23 -14.08
CA ALA A 245 36.49 3.77 -12.71
C ALA A 245 37.45 4.48 -11.73
N LEU A 246 36.87 5.16 -10.74
CA LEU A 246 37.58 5.92 -9.70
C LEU A 246 37.80 5.12 -8.42
N LEU A 247 37.00 4.07 -8.19
CA LEU A 247 37.29 3.06 -7.17
C LEU A 247 38.34 2.08 -7.70
N THR A 248 39.25 1.65 -6.84
CA THR A 248 40.35 0.74 -7.18
C THR A 248 40.42 -0.38 -6.15
N GLY A 249 40.80 -1.59 -6.57
CA GLY A 249 40.97 -2.73 -5.65
C GLY A 249 39.70 -3.57 -5.48
N ASP A 250 39.59 -4.26 -4.35
CA ASP A 250 38.46 -5.11 -4.02
C ASP A 250 37.46 -4.29 -3.19
N VAL A 251 36.62 -3.53 -3.88
CA VAL A 251 35.69 -2.54 -3.28
C VAL A 251 34.90 -3.11 -2.09
N ILE A 252 34.42 -4.36 -2.16
CA ILE A 252 33.66 -5.00 -1.08
C ILE A 252 34.53 -5.31 0.14
N LYS A 253 35.83 -5.59 -0.05
CA LYS A 253 36.77 -5.77 1.07
C LYS A 253 37.19 -4.43 1.67
N ASP A 254 37.36 -3.41 0.84
CA ASP A 254 38.02 -2.15 1.20
C ASP A 254 37.11 -1.17 1.98
N PHE A 255 35.81 -1.48 2.14
CA PHE A 255 34.93 -0.72 3.02
C PHE A 255 35.41 -0.75 4.47
N THR A 256 35.58 0.44 5.04
CA THR A 256 35.77 0.67 6.47
C THR A 256 34.46 1.15 7.09
N ILE A 257 34.24 0.84 8.36
CA ILE A 257 33.05 1.28 9.07
C ILE A 257 33.40 2.33 10.12
N SER A 258 32.57 3.35 10.22
CA SER A 258 32.62 4.36 11.26
C SER A 258 31.24 4.48 11.91
N ALA A 259 31.23 4.72 13.21
CA ALA A 259 30.00 4.93 13.98
C ALA A 259 30.18 6.14 14.89
N GLN A 260 29.11 6.91 15.05
CA GLN A 260 29.03 7.95 16.06
C GLN A 260 29.10 7.30 17.46
N SER A 261 29.75 7.99 18.39
CA SER A 261 29.90 7.52 19.77
C SER A 261 28.57 7.07 20.37
N GLY A 262 28.56 5.87 20.97
CA GLY A 262 27.39 5.24 21.57
C GLY A 262 26.61 4.29 20.65
N ASN A 263 26.99 4.18 19.37
CA ASN A 263 26.38 3.27 18.39
C ASN A 263 27.26 2.08 18.00
N GLU A 264 28.40 1.87 18.66
CA GLU A 264 29.40 0.87 18.30
C GLU A 264 28.85 -0.56 18.29
N ASN A 265 27.83 -0.85 19.11
CA ASN A 265 27.16 -2.15 19.22
C ASN A 265 25.75 -2.16 18.60
N ALA A 266 25.39 -1.12 17.85
CA ALA A 266 24.05 -0.95 17.30
C ALA A 266 23.90 -1.46 15.86
N PHE A 267 24.95 -2.05 15.28
CA PHE A 267 24.96 -2.54 13.92
C PHE A 267 25.92 -3.73 13.75
N SER A 268 25.81 -4.43 12.63
CA SER A 268 26.83 -5.36 12.16
C SER A 268 27.03 -5.20 10.65
N LEU A 269 28.29 -5.31 10.21
CA LEU A 269 28.66 -5.35 8.81
C LEU A 269 29.24 -6.74 8.50
N SER A 270 28.61 -7.43 7.56
CA SER A 270 29.11 -8.71 7.03
C SER A 270 29.22 -8.65 5.51
N ARG A 271 29.76 -9.72 4.91
CA ARG A 271 29.88 -9.86 3.46
C ARG A 271 29.15 -11.12 3.04
N VAL A 272 28.39 -11.03 1.96
CA VAL A 272 27.54 -12.11 1.48
C VAL A 272 27.82 -12.41 0.02
N ASP A 273 27.68 -13.68 -0.35
CA ASP A 273 27.73 -14.11 -1.75
C ASP A 273 26.40 -13.82 -2.43
N VAL A 274 26.47 -13.34 -3.66
CA VAL A 274 25.30 -12.95 -4.45
C VAL A 274 25.22 -13.85 -5.69
N LYS A 275 24.02 -14.40 -5.92
CA LYS A 275 23.70 -15.24 -7.08
C LYS A 275 22.71 -14.50 -7.98
N GLY A 276 22.81 -14.73 -9.29
CA GLY A 276 21.88 -14.17 -10.27
C GLY A 276 22.07 -12.68 -10.57
N GLN A 277 23.17 -12.07 -10.11
CA GLN A 277 23.53 -10.69 -10.40
C GLN A 277 24.84 -10.62 -11.20
N ALA A 278 25.13 -9.47 -11.82
CA ALA A 278 26.39 -9.23 -12.52
C ALA A 278 27.61 -9.16 -11.58
N PHE A 279 27.39 -9.11 -10.27
CA PHE A 279 28.40 -9.13 -9.21
C PHE A 279 28.16 -10.33 -8.28
N SER A 280 29.25 -10.85 -7.69
CA SER A 280 29.23 -12.09 -6.89
C SER A 280 29.31 -11.86 -5.38
N ARG A 281 29.61 -10.65 -4.92
CA ARG A 281 29.74 -10.31 -3.49
C ARG A 281 29.09 -8.96 -3.18
N ALA A 282 28.54 -8.85 -1.99
CA ALA A 282 27.94 -7.63 -1.45
C ALA A 282 28.35 -7.41 0.01
N ILE A 283 28.27 -6.16 0.48
CA ILE A 283 28.22 -5.87 1.91
C ILE A 283 26.78 -6.06 2.41
N LYS A 284 26.63 -6.57 3.62
CA LYS A 284 25.35 -6.66 4.33
C LYS A 284 25.47 -5.84 5.61
N MET A 285 24.62 -4.82 5.73
CA MET A 285 24.50 -4.00 6.93
C MET A 285 23.23 -4.40 7.67
N GLU A 286 23.36 -4.68 8.97
CA GLU A 286 22.23 -4.89 9.88
C GLU A 286 22.30 -3.81 10.96
N THR A 287 21.31 -2.92 11.01
CA THR A 287 21.12 -2.02 12.16
C THR A 287 20.17 -2.69 13.13
N MET A 288 20.50 -2.68 14.43
CA MET A 288 19.78 -3.44 15.46
C MET A 288 18.72 -2.61 16.21
N ARG A 289 18.73 -1.29 16.01
CA ARG A 289 17.80 -0.32 16.59
C ARG A 289 17.68 0.90 15.69
N ASP A 290 16.70 1.75 15.95
CA ASP A 290 16.56 3.04 15.29
C ASP A 290 17.80 3.91 15.56
N LEU A 291 18.38 4.45 14.49
CA LEU A 291 19.55 5.30 14.49
C LEU A 291 19.19 6.65 13.85
N SER A 292 19.72 7.72 14.41
CA SER A 292 19.61 9.06 13.84
C SER A 292 20.77 9.90 14.38
N PRO A 293 21.43 10.73 13.56
CA PRO A 293 21.10 11.06 12.15
C PRO A 293 21.58 10.01 11.13
N ALA A 294 21.25 10.17 9.83
CA ALA A 294 21.59 9.23 8.73
C ALA A 294 23.08 8.83 8.61
N TRP A 295 23.97 9.60 9.22
CA TRP A 295 25.43 9.40 9.26
C TRP A 295 25.91 8.84 10.62
N ALA A 296 24.99 8.36 11.46
CA ALA A 296 25.30 7.74 12.75
C ALA A 296 26.13 6.46 12.59
N VAL A 297 25.97 5.74 11.47
CA VAL A 297 26.79 4.60 11.05
C VAL A 297 27.05 4.75 9.56
N GLU A 298 28.31 4.66 9.14
CA GLU A 298 28.73 4.82 7.75
C GLU A 298 29.75 3.76 7.33
N ALA A 299 29.52 3.15 6.17
CA ALA A 299 30.51 2.35 5.45
C ALA A 299 31.17 3.22 4.38
N ARG A 300 32.50 3.40 4.45
CA ARG A 300 33.27 4.32 3.61
C ARG A 300 34.38 3.60 2.84
N VAL A 301 34.60 4.04 1.61
CA VAL A 301 35.70 3.57 0.76
C VAL A 301 36.35 4.76 0.02
N PRO A 302 37.69 4.90 0.04
CA PRO A 302 38.38 6.00 -0.65
C PRO A 302 38.38 5.80 -2.17
N LEU A 303 38.36 6.92 -2.92
CA LEU A 303 38.54 6.92 -4.36
C LEU A 303 40.05 6.92 -4.68
N GLY A 304 40.47 5.99 -5.53
CA GLY A 304 41.87 5.70 -5.84
C GLY A 304 42.49 6.60 -6.92
N LYS A 305 41.73 7.53 -7.51
CA LYS A 305 42.16 8.41 -8.60
C LYS A 305 41.88 9.88 -8.31
N ALA A 306 42.65 10.76 -8.93
CA ALA A 306 42.47 12.20 -8.82
C ALA A 306 41.32 12.67 -9.73
N VAL A 307 40.64 13.74 -9.32
CA VAL A 307 39.55 14.38 -10.08
C VAL A 307 39.70 15.89 -10.04
N LYS A 308 39.12 16.59 -11.01
CA LYS A 308 39.11 18.06 -11.05
C LYS A 308 37.73 18.60 -10.72
N LYS A 309 37.72 19.82 -10.17
CA LYS A 309 36.50 20.60 -9.99
C LYS A 309 35.76 20.73 -11.33
N GLY A 310 34.45 20.45 -11.31
CA GLY A 310 33.60 20.54 -12.50
C GLY A 310 33.60 19.29 -13.37
N ASP A 311 34.44 18.28 -13.10
CA ASP A 311 34.31 16.97 -13.74
C ASP A 311 32.96 16.34 -13.37
N THR A 312 32.44 15.52 -14.27
CA THR A 312 31.19 14.78 -14.08
C THR A 312 31.49 13.39 -13.54
N GLY A 313 30.69 12.96 -12.57
CA GLY A 313 30.74 11.63 -11.98
C GLY A 313 29.40 10.91 -12.01
N LEU A 314 29.44 9.57 -11.90
CA LEU A 314 28.28 8.70 -11.72
C LEU A 314 28.58 7.70 -10.61
N VAL A 315 27.76 7.68 -9.55
CA VAL A 315 27.73 6.55 -8.62
C VAL A 315 26.77 5.52 -9.18
N ARG A 316 27.23 4.28 -9.33
CA ARG A 316 26.42 3.13 -9.72
C ARG A 316 26.55 2.05 -8.65
N PHE A 317 25.45 1.48 -8.21
CA PHE A 317 25.47 0.33 -7.30
C PHE A 317 24.14 -0.42 -7.37
N PHE A 318 24.13 -1.62 -6.83
CA PHE A 318 22.92 -2.41 -6.62
C PHE A 318 22.65 -2.51 -5.13
N ALA A 319 21.39 -2.41 -4.72
CA ALA A 319 21.00 -2.61 -3.33
C ALA A 319 19.63 -3.27 -3.19
N ARG A 320 19.40 -3.92 -2.04
CA ARG A 320 18.09 -4.44 -1.61
C ARG A 320 17.92 -4.37 -0.10
N ALA A 321 16.68 -4.24 0.35
CA ALA A 321 16.29 -4.28 1.76
C ALA A 321 15.79 -5.69 2.10
N VAL A 322 16.54 -6.43 2.90
CA VAL A 322 16.17 -7.78 3.36
C VAL A 322 15.10 -7.71 4.46
N ALA A 323 15.14 -6.67 5.29
CA ALA A 323 14.16 -6.38 6.32
C ALA A 323 14.17 -4.88 6.64
N SER A 324 13.02 -4.30 7.02
CA SER A 324 12.92 -2.91 7.48
C SER A 324 11.82 -2.77 8.54
N ALA A 325 12.04 -1.86 9.49
CA ALA A 325 11.04 -1.41 10.46
C ALA A 325 10.50 0.01 10.13
N ASP A 326 10.75 0.51 8.92
CA ASP A 326 10.13 1.76 8.45
C ASP A 326 8.66 1.56 8.09
N GLU A 327 7.85 2.59 8.33
CA GLU A 327 6.38 2.57 8.15
C GLU A 327 5.93 2.43 6.69
N THR A 328 6.87 2.47 5.74
CA THR A 328 6.63 2.19 4.31
C THR A 328 7.05 0.78 3.89
N GLY A 329 7.64 0.01 4.81
CA GLY A 329 8.30 -1.28 4.57
C GLY A 329 9.63 -1.18 3.81
N ALA A 330 10.08 0.02 3.43
CA ALA A 330 11.28 0.22 2.63
C ALA A 330 12.56 0.36 3.48
N GLY A 331 13.70 -0.05 2.94
CA GLY A 331 15.02 0.28 3.49
C GLY A 331 15.57 1.57 2.90
N TYR A 332 16.45 2.25 3.63
CA TYR A 332 17.01 3.54 3.26
C TYR A 332 18.53 3.52 3.39
N VAL A 333 19.21 4.08 2.39
CA VAL A 333 20.65 4.28 2.46
C VAL A 333 20.97 5.70 2.01
N ARG A 334 21.72 6.42 2.84
CA ARG A 334 22.31 7.69 2.45
C ARG A 334 23.58 7.42 1.64
N VAL A 335 23.70 7.98 0.45
CA VAL A 335 24.84 7.81 -0.46
C VAL A 335 25.52 9.16 -0.64
N VAL A 336 26.83 9.20 -0.42
CA VAL A 336 27.60 10.44 -0.51
C VAL A 336 28.95 10.22 -1.17
N VAL A 337 29.31 11.12 -2.08
CA VAL A 337 30.72 11.29 -2.50
C VAL A 337 31.20 12.61 -1.91
N GLN A 338 32.21 12.55 -1.05
CA GLN A 338 32.70 13.70 -0.29
C GLN A 338 34.21 13.70 -0.13
N GLN A 339 34.76 14.87 0.22
CA GLN A 339 36.14 15.00 0.67
C GLN A 339 36.43 14.05 1.82
N ALA A 340 37.53 13.29 1.72
CA ALA A 340 38.06 12.51 2.83
C ALA A 340 38.67 13.45 3.89
N GLY A 341 38.40 13.21 5.17
CA GLY A 341 38.86 14.05 6.27
C GLY A 341 37.82 15.10 6.73
N PRO A 342 38.16 15.98 7.69
CA PRO A 342 37.19 16.63 8.56
C PRO A 342 36.26 17.66 7.89
N ASN A 343 36.59 18.12 6.68
CA ASN A 343 35.83 19.17 5.99
C ASN A 343 34.60 18.63 5.25
N TYR A 344 34.59 17.35 4.85
CA TYR A 344 33.45 16.62 4.26
C TYR A 344 32.67 17.40 3.18
N ALA A 345 33.36 18.18 2.33
CA ALA A 345 32.72 18.85 1.21
C ALA A 345 32.10 17.82 0.26
N LYS A 346 30.79 17.92 0.00
CA LYS A 346 30.01 16.89 -0.70
C LYS A 346 29.85 17.23 -2.18
N SER A 347 30.22 16.30 -3.04
CA SER A 347 29.97 16.37 -4.49
C SER A 347 28.60 15.78 -4.86
N VAL A 348 28.12 14.80 -4.09
CA VAL A 348 26.74 14.29 -4.17
C VAL A 348 26.30 13.84 -2.79
N GLU A 349 25.03 14.04 -2.49
CA GLU A 349 24.34 13.49 -1.32
C GLU A 349 22.92 13.14 -1.75
N SER A 350 22.55 11.88 -1.57
CA SER A 350 21.20 11.39 -1.87
C SER A 350 20.81 10.36 -0.82
N THR A 351 19.52 10.24 -0.52
CA THR A 351 18.99 9.04 0.15
C THR A 351 18.30 8.21 -0.90
N VAL A 352 18.67 6.93 -1.01
CA VAL A 352 17.98 5.97 -1.86
C VAL A 352 17.07 5.09 -1.02
N THR A 353 15.95 4.69 -1.62
CA THR A 353 14.95 3.82 -1.00
C THR A 353 14.90 2.51 -1.77
N MET A 354 14.84 1.37 -1.08
CA MET A 354 14.86 0.03 -1.69
C MET A 354 13.90 -0.94 -1.00
N ARG A 355 13.50 -1.99 -1.72
CA ARG A 355 12.63 -3.09 -1.23
C ARG A 355 13.37 -4.43 -1.35
N GLY A 356 12.66 -5.56 -1.22
CA GLY A 356 13.22 -6.92 -1.16
C GLY A 356 14.10 -7.35 -2.33
N GLU A 357 13.91 -6.77 -3.51
CA GLU A 357 14.61 -7.16 -4.73
C GLU A 357 15.87 -6.32 -4.99
N TRP A 358 16.88 -6.93 -5.62
CA TRP A 358 18.08 -6.22 -6.06
C TRP A 358 17.72 -5.17 -7.11
N GLN A 359 18.05 -3.92 -6.82
CA GLN A 359 17.78 -2.79 -7.69
C GLN A 359 19.06 -2.02 -8.01
N GLU A 360 19.21 -1.59 -9.27
CA GLU A 360 20.27 -0.69 -9.71
C GLU A 360 19.97 0.78 -9.39
N PHE A 361 20.97 1.46 -8.83
CA PHE A 361 20.96 2.88 -8.48
C PHE A 361 22.03 3.62 -9.26
N LEU A 362 21.62 4.71 -9.91
CA LEU A 362 22.44 5.58 -10.76
C LEU A 362 22.27 7.01 -10.26
N LEU A 363 23.34 7.58 -9.71
CA LEU A 363 23.36 8.92 -9.12
C LEU A 363 24.41 9.78 -9.84
N PRO A 364 24.03 10.55 -10.89
CA PRO A 364 24.95 11.44 -11.57
C PRO A 364 25.21 12.70 -10.74
N PHE A 365 26.42 13.23 -10.82
CA PHE A 365 26.85 14.41 -10.06
C PHE A 365 28.01 15.15 -10.71
N THR A 366 28.37 16.31 -10.13
CA THR A 366 29.53 17.11 -10.53
C THR A 366 30.45 17.29 -9.34
N PHE A 367 31.76 17.12 -9.52
CA PHE A 367 32.74 17.32 -8.45
C PHE A 367 32.82 18.80 -8.06
N VAL A 368 32.62 19.10 -6.77
CA VAL A 368 32.59 20.49 -6.26
C VAL A 368 33.98 21.12 -6.12
N ASP A 369 35.02 20.30 -6.05
CA ASP A 369 36.41 20.73 -5.97
C ASP A 369 37.37 19.72 -6.64
N SER A 370 38.65 20.05 -6.69
CA SER A 370 39.72 19.18 -7.20
C SER A 370 40.34 18.39 -6.06
N TYR A 371 40.51 17.09 -6.24
CA TYR A 371 41.04 16.20 -5.21
C TYR A 371 42.12 15.28 -5.79
N GLY A 372 43.22 15.15 -5.05
CA GLY A 372 44.25 14.15 -5.36
C GLY A 372 43.78 12.72 -5.07
N LYS A 373 44.61 11.73 -5.39
CA LYS A 373 44.38 10.32 -5.06
C LYS A 373 44.10 10.15 -3.56
N GLY A 374 43.01 9.49 -3.21
CA GLY A 374 42.58 9.28 -1.82
C GLY A 374 41.97 10.50 -1.14
N GLY A 375 41.85 11.64 -1.83
CA GLY A 375 41.27 12.87 -1.30
C GLY A 375 39.73 12.89 -1.27
N LEU A 376 39.08 11.88 -1.87
CA LEU A 376 37.63 11.67 -1.88
C LEU A 376 37.29 10.26 -1.36
N GLU A 377 36.07 10.13 -0.84
CA GLU A 377 35.49 8.85 -0.42
C GLU A 377 34.03 8.74 -0.89
N LEU A 378 33.60 7.49 -1.14
CA LEU A 378 32.19 7.10 -1.21
C LEU A 378 31.77 6.61 0.17
N SER A 379 30.66 7.14 0.70
CA SER A 379 30.05 6.77 1.97
C SER A 379 28.62 6.29 1.78
N PHE A 380 28.29 5.16 2.40
CA PHE A 380 26.93 4.68 2.62
C PHE A 380 26.57 4.85 4.11
N GLY A 381 25.56 5.66 4.40
CA GLY A 381 25.05 5.90 5.76
C GLY A 381 23.76 5.14 6.03
N PHE A 382 23.65 4.60 7.25
CA PHE A 382 22.59 3.67 7.69
C PHE A 382 21.84 4.17 8.94
N GLY A 383 21.91 5.48 9.22
CA GLY A 383 21.25 6.08 10.37
C GLY A 383 19.74 6.30 10.15
N PHE A 384 18.99 5.21 10.02
CA PHE A 384 17.54 5.21 9.83
C PHE A 384 16.86 4.26 10.84
N LYS A 385 15.64 3.81 10.55
CA LYS A 385 14.97 2.75 11.30
C LYS A 385 15.80 1.46 11.26
N ARG A 386 15.54 0.57 12.22
CA ARG A 386 16.13 -0.77 12.23
C ARG A 386 15.89 -1.47 10.88
N GLU A 387 16.94 -1.87 10.20
CA GLU A 387 16.87 -2.46 8.86
C GLU A 387 18.03 -3.41 8.57
N THR A 388 17.85 -4.24 7.54
CA THR A 388 18.92 -5.07 6.96
C THR A 388 19.01 -4.78 5.48
N VAL A 389 20.15 -4.26 5.03
CA VAL A 389 20.38 -3.85 3.64
C VAL A 389 21.61 -4.54 3.08
N GLU A 390 21.52 -4.99 1.84
CA GLU A 390 22.65 -5.52 1.08
C GLU A 390 22.99 -4.58 -0.07
N ILE A 391 24.29 -4.32 -0.29
CA ILE A 391 24.81 -3.42 -1.33
C ILE A 391 25.96 -4.09 -2.09
N GLY A 392 25.87 -4.15 -3.42
CA GLY A 392 26.87 -4.77 -4.29
C GLY A 392 26.99 -4.06 -5.64
N GLY A 393 27.89 -4.55 -6.51
CA GLY A 393 28.09 -3.96 -7.85
C GLY A 393 28.45 -2.47 -7.83
N ILE A 394 29.25 -2.04 -6.86
CA ILE A 394 29.52 -0.63 -6.56
C ILE A 394 30.61 -0.08 -7.48
N GLU A 395 30.30 1.01 -8.18
CA GLU A 395 31.17 1.74 -9.09
C GLU A 395 31.04 3.25 -8.85
N VAL A 396 32.15 3.97 -8.99
CA VAL A 396 32.13 5.42 -9.20
C VAL A 396 32.89 5.70 -10.48
N LEU A 397 32.19 6.23 -11.48
CA LEU A 397 32.73 6.51 -12.82
C LEU A 397 32.96 8.01 -12.98
N GLY A 398 34.11 8.41 -13.54
CA GLY A 398 34.42 9.79 -13.90
C GLY A 398 34.42 9.98 -15.43
N PHE A 399 33.82 11.06 -15.91
CA PHE A 399 33.68 11.36 -17.35
C PHE A 399 34.39 12.65 -17.80
N GLY A 400 35.15 13.29 -16.90
CA GLY A 400 35.69 14.63 -17.15
C GLY A 400 34.57 15.64 -17.43
N THR A 401 34.83 16.62 -18.27
CA THR A 401 33.86 17.69 -18.62
C THR A 401 33.09 17.43 -19.92
N GLN A 402 33.36 16.33 -20.62
CA GLN A 402 32.79 16.03 -21.94
C GLN A 402 31.32 15.58 -21.86
N VAL A 403 30.95 14.92 -20.77
CA VAL A 403 29.58 14.50 -20.47
C VAL A 403 29.06 15.38 -19.33
N LYS A 404 27.85 15.94 -19.45
CA LYS A 404 27.23 16.68 -18.35
C LYS A 404 26.48 15.71 -17.44
N ALA A 405 26.45 15.99 -16.14
CA ALA A 405 25.68 15.19 -15.18
C ALA A 405 24.19 15.05 -15.54
N ALA A 406 23.60 16.07 -16.18
CA ALA A 406 22.21 16.05 -16.64
C ALA A 406 21.95 15.07 -17.80
N ASP A 407 23.00 14.71 -18.55
CA ASP A 407 22.91 13.79 -19.71
C ASP A 407 23.18 12.33 -19.29
N LEU A 408 23.66 12.10 -18.06
CA LEU A 408 23.87 10.76 -17.52
C LEU A 408 22.55 10.13 -17.04
N PRO A 409 22.44 8.79 -17.11
CA PRO A 409 21.28 8.10 -16.58
C PRO A 409 21.18 8.32 -15.06
N LYS A 410 19.94 8.48 -14.59
CA LYS A 410 19.59 8.62 -13.18
C LYS A 410 18.45 7.67 -12.84
N THR A 411 18.54 6.99 -11.71
CA THR A 411 17.43 6.17 -11.21
C THR A 411 16.23 7.07 -10.90
N ARG A 412 15.09 6.77 -11.55
CA ARG A 412 13.81 7.44 -11.33
C ARG A 412 12.73 6.41 -11.13
N PHE A 413 12.08 6.44 -9.99
CA PHE A 413 10.97 5.53 -9.70
C PHE A 413 9.72 5.88 -10.50
N THR A 414 8.92 4.85 -10.75
CA THR A 414 7.58 4.95 -11.33
C THR A 414 6.71 3.82 -10.77
N TYR A 415 5.44 3.80 -11.14
CA TYR A 415 4.49 2.75 -10.76
C TYR A 415 3.65 2.35 -11.98
N VAL A 416 3.18 1.10 -12.00
CA VAL A 416 2.26 0.58 -13.01
C VAL A 416 0.93 1.35 -12.93
N GLY A 417 0.40 1.78 -14.08
CA GLY A 417 -0.84 2.55 -14.14
C GLY A 417 -0.65 4.07 -14.04
N ARG A 418 0.58 4.58 -14.13
CA ARG A 418 0.89 6.02 -14.12
C ARG A 418 0.57 6.73 -15.44
N GLU A 419 0.46 5.98 -16.54
CA GLU A 419 0.21 6.45 -17.90
C GLU A 419 -1.01 7.39 -17.93
N ALA A 420 -1.00 8.41 -18.78
CA ALA A 420 -2.04 9.45 -18.79
C ALA A 420 -3.45 8.89 -19.08
N ASP A 421 -3.54 7.78 -19.81
CA ASP A 421 -4.77 7.09 -20.24
C ASP A 421 -4.98 5.73 -19.55
N ALA A 422 -4.32 5.48 -18.42
CA ALA A 422 -4.43 4.23 -17.66
C ALA A 422 -5.89 3.79 -17.45
N ALA A 423 -6.19 2.52 -17.78
CA ALA A 423 -7.54 1.97 -17.79
C ALA A 423 -8.24 2.07 -16.42
N TRP A 424 -7.54 1.70 -15.35
CA TRP A 424 -8.05 1.77 -13.98
C TRP A 424 -8.53 3.17 -13.61
N ARG A 425 -7.87 4.24 -14.11
CA ARG A 425 -8.22 5.63 -13.82
C ARG A 425 -9.54 6.01 -14.48
N LYS A 426 -9.75 5.57 -15.72
CA LYS A 426 -11.03 5.77 -16.44
C LYS A 426 -12.19 5.13 -15.69
N GLU A 427 -12.00 3.91 -15.20
CA GLU A 427 -13.00 3.21 -14.39
C GLU A 427 -13.25 3.90 -13.04
N ALA A 428 -12.19 4.33 -12.37
CA ALA A 428 -12.28 5.08 -11.11
C ALA A 428 -13.07 6.38 -11.27
N LEU A 429 -12.83 7.15 -12.34
CA LEU A 429 -13.58 8.37 -12.64
C LEU A 429 -15.06 8.08 -12.93
N ALA A 430 -15.36 6.99 -13.65
CA ALA A 430 -16.74 6.55 -13.87
C ALA A 430 -17.44 6.14 -12.56
N ARG A 431 -16.73 5.46 -11.65
CA ARG A 431 -17.24 5.16 -10.31
C ARG A 431 -17.51 6.43 -9.51
N ILE A 432 -16.61 7.42 -9.52
CA ILE A 432 -16.81 8.71 -8.84
C ILE A 432 -18.11 9.38 -9.31
N GLU A 433 -18.33 9.48 -10.63
CA GLU A 433 -19.56 10.06 -11.19
C GLU A 433 -20.82 9.31 -10.72
N LYS A 434 -20.71 7.99 -10.50
CA LYS A 434 -21.83 7.17 -10.04
C LYS A 434 -22.08 7.30 -8.54
N ILE A 435 -21.03 7.21 -7.71
CA ILE A 435 -21.17 7.01 -6.25
C ILE A 435 -21.03 8.30 -5.44
N ARG A 436 -20.43 9.35 -6.00
CA ARG A 436 -20.18 10.62 -5.28
C ARG A 436 -21.14 11.73 -5.66
N LYS A 437 -22.05 11.50 -6.62
CA LYS A 437 -22.97 12.52 -7.12
C LYS A 437 -24.41 12.03 -7.15
N SER A 438 -25.32 12.90 -6.73
CA SER A 438 -26.77 12.70 -6.86
C SER A 438 -27.39 13.75 -7.78
N ALA A 439 -28.57 13.45 -8.32
CA ALA A 439 -29.32 14.41 -9.12
C ALA A 439 -29.97 15.48 -8.24
N PHE A 440 -30.14 16.68 -8.78
CA PHE A 440 -30.93 17.73 -8.15
C PHE A 440 -31.81 18.47 -9.15
N VAL A 441 -32.91 19.04 -8.66
CA VAL A 441 -33.78 19.95 -9.41
C VAL A 441 -34.10 21.17 -8.56
N ILE A 442 -33.85 22.35 -9.11
CA ILE A 442 -34.29 23.63 -8.56
C ILE A 442 -35.60 24.01 -9.24
N GLU A 443 -36.64 24.27 -8.46
CA GLU A 443 -37.93 24.77 -8.92
C GLU A 443 -38.11 26.22 -8.46
N THR A 444 -38.26 27.14 -9.40
CA THR A 444 -38.53 28.56 -9.13
C THR A 444 -40.03 28.81 -9.16
N ARG A 445 -40.57 29.30 -8.04
CA ARG A 445 -42.01 29.58 -7.89
C ARG A 445 -42.24 31.02 -7.44
N ASP A 446 -43.38 31.60 -7.83
CA ASP A 446 -43.86 32.85 -7.25
C ASP A 446 -44.60 32.60 -5.92
N ALA A 447 -45.04 33.66 -5.26
CA ALA A 447 -45.81 33.58 -4.01
C ALA A 447 -47.14 32.81 -4.14
N ASN A 448 -47.66 32.64 -5.36
CA ASN A 448 -48.87 31.88 -5.66
C ASN A 448 -48.56 30.41 -6.06
N GLY A 449 -47.30 30.00 -6.01
CA GLY A 449 -46.84 28.67 -6.38
C GLY A 449 -46.68 28.44 -7.88
N GLN A 450 -46.86 29.46 -8.72
CA GLN A 450 -46.74 29.34 -10.18
C GLN A 450 -45.27 29.33 -10.63
N PRO A 451 -44.91 28.60 -11.70
CA PRO A 451 -43.53 28.55 -12.18
C PRO A 451 -43.01 29.91 -12.68
N VAL A 452 -41.80 30.29 -12.25
CA VAL A 452 -41.13 31.51 -12.73
C VAL A 452 -40.10 31.15 -13.79
N ALA A 453 -40.42 31.41 -15.05
CA ALA A 453 -39.52 31.19 -16.18
C ALA A 453 -38.46 32.30 -16.31
N GLY A 454 -37.29 31.95 -16.85
CA GLY A 454 -36.23 32.90 -17.16
C GLY A 454 -35.49 33.50 -15.95
N ALA A 455 -35.70 32.98 -14.74
CA ALA A 455 -34.88 33.29 -13.57
C ALA A 455 -33.48 32.69 -13.74
N THR A 456 -32.44 33.45 -13.38
CA THR A 456 -31.06 32.96 -13.34
C THR A 456 -30.85 32.17 -12.07
N ILE A 457 -30.33 30.94 -12.18
CA ILE A 457 -30.07 30.06 -11.05
C ILE A 457 -28.57 29.77 -11.01
N LYS A 458 -27.97 29.93 -9.83
CA LYS A 458 -26.61 29.53 -9.50
C LYS A 458 -26.66 28.54 -8.35
N VAL A 459 -26.07 27.37 -8.53
CA VAL A 459 -25.94 26.32 -7.50
C VAL A 459 -24.45 26.11 -7.26
N GLU A 460 -24.01 26.38 -6.04
CA GLU A 460 -22.61 26.28 -5.65
C GLU A 460 -22.48 25.41 -4.41
N GLN A 461 -21.63 24.39 -4.51
CA GLN A 461 -21.27 23.59 -3.35
C GLN A 461 -20.43 24.44 -2.39
N VAL A 462 -20.82 24.46 -1.12
CA VAL A 462 -20.13 25.17 -0.04
C VAL A 462 -19.37 24.24 0.90
N ARG A 463 -19.75 22.96 0.98
CA ARG A 463 -19.02 21.94 1.75
C ARG A 463 -19.09 20.57 1.07
N SER A 464 -17.97 19.86 1.00
CA SER A 464 -17.94 18.45 0.57
C SER A 464 -18.40 17.54 1.72
N ALA A 465 -19.18 16.50 1.42
CA ALA A 465 -19.49 15.43 2.36
C ALA A 465 -18.30 14.48 2.56
N PHE A 466 -17.48 14.26 1.52
CA PHE A 466 -16.23 13.53 1.64
C PHE A 466 -15.20 14.38 2.37
N HIS A 467 -14.50 13.78 3.33
CA HIS A 467 -13.53 14.51 4.13
C HIS A 467 -12.18 14.55 3.41
N PHE A 468 -11.75 15.75 3.06
CA PHE A 468 -10.40 16.04 2.60
C PHE A 468 -9.70 16.78 3.73
N GLY A 469 -8.77 16.09 4.40
CA GLY A 469 -8.22 16.55 5.66
C GLY A 469 -6.70 16.69 5.71
N THR A 470 -6.21 17.19 6.84
CA THR A 470 -4.78 17.19 7.17
C THR A 470 -4.54 17.04 8.67
N ALA A 471 -3.41 16.43 9.06
CA ALA A 471 -2.86 16.60 10.40
C ALA A 471 -2.35 18.04 10.59
N LEU A 472 -2.52 18.57 11.81
CA LEU A 472 -2.14 19.94 12.15
C LEU A 472 -1.38 19.99 13.48
N GLN A 473 -0.37 20.87 13.55
CA GLN A 473 0.26 21.26 14.81
C GLN A 473 -0.59 22.31 15.51
N PHE A 474 -1.23 22.00 16.63
CA PHE A 474 -2.20 22.92 17.24
C PHE A 474 -1.56 24.20 17.77
N ALA A 475 -0.28 24.17 18.14
CA ALA A 475 0.46 25.39 18.52
C ALA A 475 0.44 26.44 17.39
N ARG A 476 0.37 26.01 16.12
CA ARG A 476 0.25 26.93 14.98
C ARG A 476 -1.16 27.50 14.79
N LEU A 477 -2.16 26.82 15.34
CA LEU A 477 -3.55 27.29 15.36
C LEU A 477 -3.77 28.32 16.47
N THR A 478 -3.08 28.16 17.61
CA THR A 478 -3.32 28.98 18.82
C THR A 478 -2.30 30.10 19.02
N GLN A 479 -1.08 29.97 18.49
CA GLN A 479 -0.04 30.99 18.64
C GLN A 479 0.09 31.87 17.40
N ASP A 480 0.45 33.13 17.61
CA ASP A 480 0.59 34.10 16.53
C ASP A 480 2.03 34.24 16.02
N SER A 481 2.17 34.09 14.71
CA SER A 481 3.35 34.45 13.92
C SER A 481 2.90 34.71 12.47
N PRO A 482 3.71 35.38 11.64
CA PRO A 482 3.38 35.53 10.21
C PRO A 482 3.10 34.19 9.51
N ASP A 483 3.94 33.18 9.76
CA ASP A 483 3.75 31.83 9.20
C ASP A 483 2.48 31.17 9.73
N ASN A 484 2.14 31.33 11.02
CA ASN A 484 0.95 30.71 11.60
C ASN A 484 -0.36 31.32 11.05
N LYS A 485 -0.36 32.60 10.66
CA LYS A 485 -1.50 33.22 9.97
C LYS A 485 -1.73 32.55 8.62
N ILE A 486 -0.68 32.40 7.81
CA ILE A 486 -0.74 31.72 6.50
C ILE A 486 -1.15 30.25 6.69
N TYR A 487 -0.59 29.58 7.69
CA TYR A 487 -0.93 28.18 8.02
C TYR A 487 -2.43 28.01 8.29
N ARG A 488 -3.03 28.90 9.11
CA ARG A 488 -4.48 28.88 9.40
C ARG A 488 -5.34 29.21 8.18
N GLU A 489 -4.93 30.16 7.34
CA GLU A 489 -5.64 30.51 6.12
C GLU A 489 -5.62 29.34 5.13
N LYS A 490 -4.45 28.74 4.90
CA LYS A 490 -4.30 27.56 4.04
C LYS A 490 -5.05 26.35 4.56
N ALA A 491 -5.06 26.12 5.88
CA ALA A 491 -5.84 25.03 6.46
C ALA A 491 -7.34 25.16 6.13
N LYS A 492 -7.92 26.35 6.28
CA LYS A 492 -9.33 26.62 5.97
C LYS A 492 -9.64 26.61 4.47
N GLU A 493 -8.69 27.03 3.64
CA GLU A 493 -8.81 27.01 2.19
C GLU A 493 -8.88 25.58 1.63
N LEU A 494 -8.02 24.69 2.15
CA LEU A 494 -7.72 23.42 1.51
C LEU A 494 -8.47 22.22 2.08
N PHE A 495 -8.92 22.29 3.34
CA PHE A 495 -9.36 21.11 4.09
C PHE A 495 -10.70 21.35 4.81
N ASN A 496 -11.51 20.30 4.93
CA ASN A 496 -12.75 20.29 5.72
C ASN A 496 -12.70 19.32 6.91
N ALA A 497 -11.58 18.62 7.10
CA ALA A 497 -11.33 17.71 8.21
C ALA A 497 -9.89 17.83 8.71
N ALA A 498 -9.64 17.46 9.96
CA ALA A 498 -8.30 17.50 10.53
C ALA A 498 -8.11 16.58 11.73
N SER A 499 -6.86 16.26 12.04
CA SER A 499 -6.44 15.68 13.31
C SER A 499 -5.28 16.48 13.92
N PRO A 500 -5.04 16.40 15.24
CA PRO A 500 -3.76 16.80 15.79
C PRO A 500 -2.65 15.88 15.29
N GLU A 501 -1.48 16.44 14.99
CA GLU A 501 -0.28 15.64 14.65
C GLU A 501 0.23 14.89 15.89
N ASN A 502 0.26 15.55 17.06
CA ASN A 502 0.81 14.99 18.30
C ASN A 502 0.01 15.31 19.57
N ASP A 503 -0.80 16.37 19.57
CA ASP A 503 -1.40 16.98 20.78
C ASP A 503 -2.29 16.07 21.64
N LEU A 504 -2.78 14.95 21.08
CA LEU A 504 -3.61 13.97 21.78
C LEU A 504 -2.93 12.60 22.00
N LYS A 505 -1.66 12.45 21.63
CA LYS A 505 -0.88 11.24 21.99
C LYS A 505 -0.69 11.21 23.51
N TRP A 506 -0.76 10.04 24.13
CA TRP A 506 -0.83 9.91 25.59
C TRP A 506 0.29 10.68 26.35
N PRO A 507 1.59 10.53 26.04
CA PRO A 507 2.64 11.31 26.72
C PRO A 507 2.47 12.83 26.59
N VAL A 508 1.98 13.30 25.45
CA VAL A 508 1.76 14.73 25.17
C VAL A 508 0.59 15.25 25.98
N TRP A 509 -0.52 14.51 25.98
CA TRP A 509 -1.74 14.84 26.72
C TRP A 509 -1.50 15.02 28.23
N ILE A 510 -0.63 14.18 28.82
CA ILE A 510 -0.30 14.26 30.25
C ILE A 510 0.88 15.22 30.55
N GLY A 511 1.40 15.91 29.53
CA GLY A 511 2.41 16.96 29.69
C GLY A 511 3.87 16.51 29.79
N GLU A 512 4.22 15.31 29.31
CA GLU A 512 5.62 14.86 29.26
C GLU A 512 6.42 15.63 28.19
N TRP A 513 5.78 15.97 27.08
CA TRP A 513 6.37 16.77 26.01
C TRP A 513 6.16 18.24 26.37
N LYS A 514 7.16 18.90 26.96
CA LYS A 514 7.09 20.30 27.38
C LYS A 514 7.08 21.26 26.16
N GLY A 515 7.01 22.56 26.40
CA GLY A 515 7.19 23.58 25.36
C GLY A 515 5.89 23.90 24.64
N ALA A 516 5.78 23.54 23.37
CA ALA A 516 4.63 23.87 22.53
C ALA A 516 3.38 23.04 22.83
N TYR A 517 3.46 22.07 23.76
CA TYR A 517 2.38 21.17 24.10
C TYR A 517 1.89 21.37 25.53
N SER A 518 0.56 21.41 25.69
CA SER A 518 -0.11 21.28 26.98
C SER A 518 -1.56 20.87 26.76
N GLN A 519 -2.19 20.24 27.75
CA GLN A 519 -3.61 19.89 27.68
C GLN A 519 -4.50 21.09 27.33
N GLN A 520 -4.19 22.27 27.87
CA GLN A 520 -4.91 23.51 27.56
C GLN A 520 -4.78 23.87 26.07
N GLN A 521 -3.55 23.87 25.54
CA GLN A 521 -3.30 24.18 24.14
C GLN A 521 -3.91 23.12 23.19
N SER A 522 -3.94 21.84 23.59
CA SER A 522 -4.68 20.79 22.86
C SER A 522 -6.17 21.13 22.75
N LEU A 523 -6.81 21.53 23.86
CA LEU A 523 -8.23 21.90 23.88
C LEU A 523 -8.53 23.20 23.11
N GLU A 524 -7.63 24.18 23.14
CA GLU A 524 -7.74 25.41 22.35
C GLU A 524 -7.65 25.13 20.85
N GLY A 525 -6.75 24.25 20.42
CA GLY A 525 -6.66 23.81 19.03
C GLY A 525 -7.92 23.07 18.56
N LEU A 526 -8.45 22.16 19.39
CA LEU A 526 -9.73 21.49 19.13
C LEU A 526 -10.90 22.47 19.00
N ARG A 527 -10.94 23.49 19.85
CA ARG A 527 -11.95 24.55 19.79
C ARG A 527 -11.84 25.34 18.48
N TRP A 528 -10.63 25.72 18.08
CA TRP A 528 -10.39 26.41 16.82
C TRP A 528 -10.89 25.60 15.62
N LEU A 529 -10.63 24.29 15.59
CA LEU A 529 -11.12 23.41 14.52
C LEU A 529 -12.65 23.38 14.46
N ARG A 530 -13.31 23.21 15.61
CA ARG A 530 -14.76 23.24 15.69
C ARG A 530 -15.34 24.58 15.20
N GLU A 531 -14.78 25.70 15.66
CA GLU A 531 -15.24 27.06 15.29
C GLU A 531 -15.06 27.35 13.80
N ASN A 532 -14.10 26.70 13.14
CA ASN A 532 -13.87 26.81 11.70
C ASN A 532 -14.52 25.66 10.90
N GLY A 533 -15.40 24.87 11.53
CA GLY A 533 -16.25 23.91 10.86
C GLY A 533 -15.57 22.61 10.42
N PHE A 534 -14.39 22.29 10.94
CA PHE A 534 -13.68 21.05 10.62
C PHE A 534 -14.38 19.82 11.22
N HIS A 535 -14.36 18.71 10.49
CA HIS A 535 -14.55 17.38 11.08
C HIS A 535 -13.24 16.93 11.74
N VAL A 536 -13.27 16.62 13.02
CA VAL A 536 -12.08 16.40 13.84
C VAL A 536 -11.92 14.93 14.21
N ARG A 537 -10.75 14.40 13.89
CA ARG A 537 -10.30 13.06 14.23
C ARG A 537 -9.34 13.09 15.41
N GLY A 538 -9.62 12.32 16.44
CA GLY A 538 -8.74 12.11 17.58
C GLY A 538 -7.66 11.07 17.28
N HIS A 539 -6.41 11.42 17.55
CA HIS A 539 -5.25 10.55 17.36
C HIS A 539 -4.27 10.75 18.53
N VAL A 540 -4.06 9.80 19.44
CA VAL A 540 -4.63 8.43 19.52
C VAL A 540 -4.75 7.99 20.98
N LEU A 541 -5.72 7.15 21.29
CA LEU A 541 -5.95 6.67 22.67
C LEU A 541 -4.90 5.65 23.14
N VAL A 542 -4.58 4.65 22.31
CA VAL A 542 -3.62 3.59 22.66
C VAL A 542 -2.67 3.32 21.51
N TRP A 543 -1.38 3.56 21.75
CA TRP A 543 -0.28 3.13 20.89
C TRP A 543 0.58 2.14 21.70
N PRO A 544 0.37 0.82 21.56
CA PRO A 544 0.68 -0.13 22.64
C PRO A 544 2.15 -0.55 22.77
N GLY A 545 3.06 0.12 22.08
CA GLY A 545 4.49 -0.16 22.10
C GLY A 545 5.20 0.63 23.20
N TRP A 546 6.18 0.05 23.89
CA TRP A 546 6.91 0.68 25.00
C TRP A 546 7.47 2.05 24.62
N LYS A 547 7.94 2.21 23.37
CA LYS A 547 8.48 3.48 22.85
C LYS A 547 7.47 4.63 22.89
N ASN A 548 6.17 4.32 22.75
CA ASN A 548 5.08 5.30 22.62
C ASN A 548 4.30 5.54 23.91
N LEU A 549 4.49 4.68 24.93
CA LEU A 549 3.82 4.79 26.21
C LEU A 549 4.48 5.85 27.11
N PRO A 550 3.74 6.45 28.06
CA PRO A 550 4.31 7.44 28.97
C PRO A 550 5.32 6.81 29.94
N GLU A 551 6.21 7.65 30.50
CA GLU A 551 7.27 7.21 31.41
C GLU A 551 6.73 6.46 32.65
N MET A 552 5.54 6.83 33.11
CA MET A 552 4.89 6.15 34.23
C MET A 552 4.56 4.68 33.92
N ILE A 553 4.26 4.35 32.65
CA ILE A 553 3.97 2.98 32.21
C ILE A 553 5.29 2.24 31.94
N LYS A 554 6.26 2.88 31.28
CA LYS A 554 7.58 2.30 31.02
C LYS A 554 8.29 1.86 32.31
N LYS A 555 8.20 2.65 33.38
CA LYS A 555 8.77 2.31 34.70
C LYS A 555 8.16 1.08 35.36
N LEU A 556 6.98 0.64 34.92
CA LEU A 556 6.34 -0.57 35.41
C LEU A 556 6.81 -1.83 34.68
N ASN A 557 7.42 -1.71 33.49
CA ASN A 557 7.87 -2.85 32.69
C ASN A 557 8.87 -3.73 33.46
N GLY A 558 8.56 -5.01 33.62
CA GLY A 558 9.34 -5.99 34.38
C GLY A 558 9.15 -5.91 35.90
N SER A 559 8.29 -5.02 36.40
CA SER A 559 8.03 -4.87 37.84
C SER A 559 6.96 -5.85 38.34
N LYS A 560 7.00 -6.20 39.63
CA LYS A 560 5.94 -7.02 40.27
C LYS A 560 4.53 -6.39 40.21
N LYS A 561 4.43 -5.09 39.92
CA LYS A 561 3.16 -4.35 39.86
C LYS A 561 2.61 -4.20 38.44
N GLU A 562 3.38 -4.57 37.40
CA GLU A 562 3.03 -4.34 36.00
C GLU A 562 1.63 -4.90 35.67
N ARG A 563 1.39 -6.16 36.06
CA ARG A 563 0.18 -6.89 35.69
C ARG A 563 -1.07 -6.34 36.38
N ALA A 564 -0.90 -5.87 37.61
CA ALA A 564 -1.99 -5.34 38.43
C ALA A 564 -2.31 -3.87 38.14
N THR A 565 -1.37 -3.11 37.57
CA THR A 565 -1.47 -1.64 37.52
C THR A 565 -1.71 -1.10 36.11
N ILE A 566 -1.02 -1.64 35.10
CA ILE A 566 -1.04 -1.07 33.75
C ILE A 566 -2.45 -1.05 33.14
N PRO A 567 -3.25 -2.14 33.17
CA PRO A 567 -4.58 -2.12 32.54
C PRO A 567 -5.47 -1.01 33.10
N GLY A 568 -5.48 -0.82 34.42
CA GLY A 568 -6.25 0.24 35.08
C GLY A 568 -5.81 1.65 34.69
N LEU A 569 -4.50 1.87 34.50
CA LEU A 569 -3.97 3.16 34.05
C LEU A 569 -4.35 3.47 32.60
N VAL A 570 -4.34 2.46 31.71
CA VAL A 570 -4.79 2.62 30.31
C VAL A 570 -6.27 2.98 30.27
N LEU A 571 -7.12 2.23 30.99
CA LEU A 571 -8.56 2.50 31.04
C LEU A 571 -8.88 3.89 31.65
N LYS A 572 -8.12 4.29 32.68
CA LYS A 572 -8.23 5.63 33.27
C LYS A 572 -7.88 6.71 32.24
N HIS A 573 -6.77 6.55 31.53
CA HIS A 573 -6.38 7.50 30.48
C HIS A 573 -7.45 7.65 29.41
N ILE A 574 -7.95 6.52 28.87
CA ILE A 574 -9.02 6.52 27.86
C ILE A 574 -10.23 7.30 28.34
N ALA A 575 -10.69 7.04 29.57
CA ALA A 575 -11.84 7.73 30.15
C ALA A 575 -11.62 9.24 30.32
N GLU A 576 -10.43 9.65 30.77
CA GLU A 576 -10.08 11.06 30.98
C GLU A 576 -10.02 11.84 29.67
N ILE A 577 -9.30 11.34 28.66
CA ILE A 577 -9.11 12.05 27.39
C ILE A 577 -10.40 12.09 26.57
N THR A 578 -11.15 10.99 26.46
CA THR A 578 -12.43 10.97 25.75
C THR A 578 -13.46 11.86 26.43
N GLY A 579 -13.54 11.84 27.76
CA GLY A 579 -14.43 12.72 28.53
C GLY A 579 -14.11 14.21 28.34
N ALA A 580 -12.83 14.58 28.29
CA ALA A 580 -12.40 15.97 28.09
C ALA A 580 -12.59 16.48 26.66
N THR A 581 -12.67 15.60 25.67
CA THR A 581 -12.65 15.95 24.24
C THR A 581 -13.95 15.66 23.49
N LYS A 582 -14.94 15.03 24.14
CA LYS A 582 -16.21 14.57 23.54
C LYS A 582 -17.01 15.62 22.77
N GLU A 583 -16.86 16.91 23.10
CA GLU A 583 -17.57 18.00 22.42
C GLU A 583 -16.88 18.46 21.12
N PHE A 584 -15.67 17.98 20.87
CA PHE A 584 -14.82 18.44 19.77
C PHE A 584 -14.57 17.37 18.71
N ILE A 585 -14.48 16.10 19.12
CA ILE A 585 -14.04 15.00 18.26
C ILE A 585 -15.23 14.23 17.70
N GLN A 586 -15.19 13.91 16.41
CA GLN A 586 -16.23 13.16 15.70
C GLN A 586 -15.80 11.76 15.27
N GLU A 587 -14.52 11.39 15.43
CA GLU A 587 -14.02 10.02 15.28
C GLU A 587 -12.71 9.84 16.04
N TRP A 588 -12.41 8.62 16.51
CA TRP A 588 -11.21 8.34 17.33
C TRP A 588 -10.41 7.16 16.78
N ASP A 589 -9.09 7.32 16.69
CA ASP A 589 -8.20 6.17 16.81
C ASP A 589 -8.21 5.64 18.22
N VAL A 590 -8.70 4.42 18.40
CA VAL A 590 -8.57 3.72 19.68
C VAL A 590 -7.24 3.01 19.76
N LEU A 591 -6.88 2.29 18.68
CA LEU A 591 -5.70 1.43 18.62
C LEU A 591 -4.86 1.79 17.40
N ASN A 592 -3.61 2.18 17.65
CA ASN A 592 -2.63 2.49 16.61
C ASN A 592 -1.58 1.38 16.45
N GLU A 593 -1.34 1.00 15.22
CA GLU A 593 -0.20 0.19 14.75
C GLU A 593 0.04 -1.12 15.52
N PRO A 594 -1.00 -1.94 15.75
CA PRO A 594 -0.85 -3.17 16.53
C PRO A 594 0.05 -4.22 15.87
N TYR A 595 0.37 -4.10 14.58
CA TYR A 595 1.34 -4.98 13.93
C TYR A 595 2.72 -4.88 14.58
N ASP A 596 3.17 -3.66 14.83
CA ASP A 596 4.53 -3.37 15.30
C ASP A 596 4.57 -2.99 16.79
N ASN A 597 3.44 -2.49 17.31
CA ASN A 597 3.33 -1.94 18.64
C ASN A 597 2.41 -2.83 19.49
N HIS A 598 2.89 -4.03 19.84
CA HIS A 598 2.10 -5.04 20.53
C HIS A 598 2.61 -5.40 21.93
N ASP A 599 3.42 -4.54 22.57
CA ASP A 599 4.00 -4.84 23.89
C ASP A 599 2.94 -5.08 24.96
N LEU A 600 1.90 -4.24 25.02
CA LEU A 600 0.79 -4.47 25.96
C LEU A 600 0.00 -5.73 25.61
N MET A 601 -0.24 -6.01 24.33
CA MET A 601 -0.92 -7.25 23.92
C MET A 601 -0.09 -8.50 24.26
N ALA A 602 1.23 -8.45 24.14
CA ALA A 602 2.13 -9.54 24.51
C ALA A 602 2.11 -9.82 26.02
N LEU A 603 1.96 -8.79 26.86
CA LEU A 603 1.87 -8.95 28.31
C LEU A 603 0.51 -9.45 28.79
N PHE A 604 -0.57 -8.90 28.24
CA PHE A 604 -1.93 -9.03 28.78
C PHE A 604 -2.85 -9.93 27.95
N GLY A 605 -2.44 -10.30 26.75
CA GLY A 605 -3.27 -10.99 25.77
C GLY A 605 -4.14 -10.03 24.95
N ASN A 606 -4.62 -10.50 23.80
CA ASN A 606 -5.35 -9.67 22.82
C ASN A 606 -6.72 -9.17 23.30
N ASP A 607 -7.33 -9.81 24.30
CA ASP A 607 -8.65 -9.39 24.81
C ASP A 607 -8.63 -7.96 25.40
N ILE A 608 -7.47 -7.46 25.84
CA ILE A 608 -7.32 -6.08 26.34
C ILE A 608 -7.71 -5.03 25.28
N MET A 609 -7.55 -5.33 23.99
CA MET A 609 -7.97 -4.43 22.91
C MET A 609 -9.50 -4.19 22.96
N THR A 610 -10.27 -5.23 23.27
CA THR A 610 -11.74 -5.13 23.41
C THR A 610 -12.12 -4.21 24.56
N GLU A 611 -11.35 -4.22 25.65
CA GLU A 611 -11.57 -3.35 26.81
C GLU A 611 -11.33 -1.88 26.45
N TRP A 612 -10.30 -1.59 25.66
CA TRP A 612 -10.00 -0.22 25.19
C TRP A 612 -11.12 0.35 24.34
N PHE A 613 -11.64 -0.41 23.38
CA PHE A 613 -12.78 0.03 22.56
C PHE A 613 -14.05 0.24 23.39
N LYS A 614 -14.35 -0.65 24.34
CA LYS A 614 -15.50 -0.48 25.25
C LYS A 614 -15.35 0.74 26.17
N ALA A 615 -14.14 1.01 26.65
CA ALA A 615 -13.85 2.20 27.46
C ALA A 615 -13.98 3.49 26.64
N ALA A 616 -13.51 3.48 25.39
CA ALA A 616 -13.65 4.62 24.48
C ALA A 616 -15.12 4.92 24.17
N GLU A 617 -15.93 3.90 23.85
CA GLU A 617 -17.38 4.05 23.63
C GLU A 617 -18.08 4.60 24.87
N LYS A 618 -17.69 4.15 26.07
CA LYS A 618 -18.25 4.68 27.32
C LYS A 618 -17.91 6.17 27.52
N GLY A 619 -16.70 6.58 27.17
CA GLY A 619 -16.22 7.95 27.36
C GLY A 619 -16.69 8.93 26.29
N ALA A 620 -16.92 8.45 25.07
CA ALA A 620 -17.47 9.21 23.94
C ALA A 620 -18.56 8.40 23.19
N PRO A 621 -19.76 8.22 23.77
CA PRO A 621 -20.82 7.39 23.19
C PRO A 621 -21.22 7.84 21.79
N GLY A 622 -21.32 6.90 20.86
CA GLY A 622 -21.73 7.14 19.47
C GLY A 622 -20.67 7.79 18.58
N VAL A 623 -19.45 8.01 19.09
CA VAL A 623 -18.31 8.45 18.26
C VAL A 623 -17.69 7.23 17.58
N PRO A 624 -17.60 7.19 16.24
CA PRO A 624 -16.94 6.10 15.52
C PRO A 624 -15.49 5.86 15.99
N LEU A 625 -15.20 4.58 16.30
CA LEU A 625 -13.92 4.14 16.85
C LEU A 625 -13.13 3.32 15.83
N TYR A 626 -11.88 3.69 15.61
CA TYR A 626 -11.03 3.18 14.54
C TYR A 626 -9.87 2.33 15.06
N LEU A 627 -9.57 1.30 14.28
CA LEU A 627 -8.29 0.63 14.23
C LEU A 627 -7.44 1.30 13.14
N ASN A 628 -6.23 1.78 13.46
CA ASN A 628 -5.36 2.50 12.51
C ASN A 628 -3.99 1.84 12.43
N ASP A 629 -3.44 1.75 11.21
CA ASP A 629 -2.12 1.13 11.00
C ASP A 629 -1.50 1.61 9.68
N TYR A 630 -0.17 1.47 9.56
CA TYR A 630 0.59 1.72 8.34
C TYR A 630 0.74 0.45 7.50
N SER A 631 1.33 0.57 6.30
CA SER A 631 1.56 -0.53 5.33
C SER A 631 0.35 -1.38 4.90
N ASN A 632 -0.81 -1.19 5.52
CA ASN A 632 -2.07 -1.90 5.32
C ASN A 632 -2.81 -1.48 4.02
N HIS A 633 -2.06 -1.05 3.02
CA HIS A 633 -2.56 -0.66 1.69
C HIS A 633 -1.73 -1.29 0.55
N ASP A 634 -0.80 -2.21 0.88
CA ASP A 634 0.08 -2.88 -0.08
C ASP A 634 0.04 -4.40 0.11
N LEU A 635 -0.83 -5.08 -0.65
CA LEU A 635 -1.00 -6.55 -0.56
C LEU A 635 0.15 -7.35 -1.18
N VAL A 636 1.13 -6.68 -1.79
CA VAL A 636 2.21 -7.34 -2.52
C VAL A 636 3.51 -7.22 -1.76
N ALA A 637 3.94 -6.00 -1.46
CA ALA A 637 5.20 -5.80 -0.76
C ALA A 637 5.05 -5.99 0.75
N ASP A 638 3.86 -5.76 1.32
CA ASP A 638 3.63 -5.88 2.76
C ASP A 638 2.36 -6.66 3.12
N LYS A 639 2.25 -7.81 2.49
CA LYS A 639 1.13 -8.73 2.67
C LYS A 639 0.94 -9.19 4.12
N ALA A 640 2.03 -9.37 4.86
CA ALA A 640 2.01 -9.83 6.24
C ALA A 640 1.32 -8.80 7.13
N HIS A 641 1.68 -7.52 6.98
CA HIS A 641 1.06 -6.42 7.71
C HIS A 641 -0.42 -6.26 7.35
N CYS A 642 -0.76 -6.31 6.05
CA CYS A 642 -2.16 -6.26 5.61
C CYS A 642 -3.01 -7.39 6.22
N LEU A 643 -2.47 -8.62 6.25
CA LEU A 643 -3.13 -9.79 6.82
C LEU A 643 -3.31 -9.67 8.33
N GLU A 644 -2.30 -9.17 9.04
CA GLU A 644 -2.39 -9.00 10.49
C GLU A 644 -3.40 -7.92 10.87
N PHE A 645 -3.41 -6.79 10.15
CA PHE A 645 -4.44 -5.76 10.31
C PHE A 645 -5.85 -6.33 10.11
N PHE A 646 -6.05 -7.16 9.07
CA PHE A 646 -7.31 -7.88 8.85
C PHE A 646 -7.68 -8.77 10.03
N LYS A 647 -6.73 -9.56 10.57
CA LYS A 647 -6.98 -10.44 11.71
C LYS A 647 -7.36 -9.65 12.97
N VAL A 648 -6.70 -8.53 13.24
CA VAL A 648 -7.01 -7.68 14.40
C VAL A 648 -8.41 -7.07 14.25
N ALA A 649 -8.74 -6.53 13.08
CA ALA A 649 -10.10 -6.03 12.78
C ALA A 649 -11.16 -7.13 12.97
N LYS A 650 -10.89 -8.34 12.45
CA LYS A 650 -11.79 -9.50 12.60
C LYS A 650 -11.94 -9.95 14.05
N PHE A 651 -10.84 -9.96 14.80
CA PHE A 651 -10.84 -10.28 16.22
C PHE A 651 -11.74 -9.30 16.98
N LEU A 652 -11.53 -7.98 16.80
CA LEU A 652 -12.33 -6.94 17.45
C LEU A 652 -13.82 -7.08 17.13
N GLN A 653 -14.17 -7.28 15.85
CA GLN A 653 -15.56 -7.47 15.42
C GLN A 653 -16.17 -8.75 16.02
N SER A 654 -15.42 -9.87 16.03
CA SER A 654 -15.88 -11.15 16.58
C SER A 654 -16.12 -11.12 18.09
N LYS A 655 -15.39 -10.27 18.81
CA LYS A 655 -15.52 -10.06 20.26
C LYS A 655 -16.60 -9.03 20.63
N GLY A 656 -17.31 -8.49 19.64
CA GLY A 656 -18.32 -7.46 19.85
C GLY A 656 -17.73 -6.13 20.35
N SER A 657 -16.48 -5.82 19.97
CA SER A 657 -15.92 -4.49 20.19
C SER A 657 -16.69 -3.46 19.36
N PRO A 658 -16.94 -2.24 19.86
CA PRO A 658 -17.58 -1.16 19.11
C PRO A 658 -16.66 -0.58 18.02
N LEU A 659 -16.16 -1.43 17.12
CA LEU A 659 -15.33 -1.03 15.99
C LEU A 659 -16.21 -0.33 14.95
N GLY A 660 -15.99 0.98 14.78
CA GLY A 660 -16.76 1.85 13.91
C GLY A 660 -16.12 2.14 12.55
N GLY A 661 -14.83 1.80 12.37
CA GLY A 661 -14.13 2.05 11.11
C GLY A 661 -12.71 1.50 11.06
N LEU A 662 -12.09 1.57 9.87
CA LEU A 662 -10.72 1.14 9.61
C LEU A 662 -9.89 2.31 9.07
N GLY A 663 -8.72 2.54 9.65
CA GLY A 663 -7.75 3.57 9.29
C GLY A 663 -6.56 2.97 8.57
N LEU A 664 -6.29 3.45 7.36
CA LEU A 664 -5.10 3.13 6.57
C LEU A 664 -4.26 4.40 6.51
N GLN A 665 -3.07 4.41 7.14
CA GLN A 665 -2.24 5.62 7.21
C GLN A 665 -1.89 6.14 5.81
N GLY A 666 -1.41 5.27 4.93
CA GLY A 666 -1.10 5.66 3.55
C GLY A 666 0.23 6.43 3.43
N HIS A 667 1.21 6.13 4.27
CA HIS A 667 2.59 6.59 4.08
C HIS A 667 3.22 5.90 2.87
N ILE A 668 3.60 6.70 1.87
CA ILE A 668 4.15 6.21 0.61
C ILE A 668 5.63 6.58 0.52
N SER A 669 6.47 5.59 0.21
CA SER A 669 7.89 5.83 -0.04
C SER A 669 8.15 6.45 -1.42
N ALA A 670 9.42 6.65 -1.77
CA ALA A 670 9.82 7.03 -3.13
C ALA A 670 9.47 5.98 -4.20
N GLN A 671 9.05 4.77 -3.80
CA GLN A 671 8.53 3.71 -4.66
C GLN A 671 7.02 3.51 -4.39
N PRO A 672 6.14 4.24 -5.10
CA PRO A 672 4.70 4.08 -4.90
C PRO A 672 4.22 2.70 -5.35
N ASN A 673 3.30 2.12 -4.60
CA ASN A 673 2.63 0.90 -5.01
C ASN A 673 1.61 1.18 -6.14
N PRO A 674 1.32 0.23 -7.05
CA PRO A 674 0.34 0.45 -8.10
C PRO A 674 -1.07 0.74 -7.55
N PRO A 675 -1.85 1.65 -8.17
CA PRO A 675 -3.23 1.94 -7.74
C PRO A 675 -4.15 0.72 -7.69
N GLU A 676 -3.98 -0.27 -8.57
CA GLU A 676 -4.78 -1.51 -8.56
C GLU A 676 -4.47 -2.39 -7.33
N ASN A 677 -3.24 -2.36 -6.82
CA ASN A 677 -2.88 -3.04 -5.57
C ASN A 677 -3.55 -2.37 -4.36
N VAL A 678 -3.56 -1.03 -4.32
CA VAL A 678 -4.29 -0.28 -3.29
C VAL A 678 -5.79 -0.56 -3.39
N LEU A 679 -6.35 -0.63 -4.60
CA LEU A 679 -7.76 -1.00 -4.82
C LEU A 679 -8.06 -2.37 -4.23
N ALA A 680 -7.23 -3.38 -4.52
CA ALA A 680 -7.40 -4.73 -3.99
C ALA A 680 -7.35 -4.75 -2.45
N ALA A 681 -6.47 -3.97 -1.83
CA ALA A 681 -6.44 -3.82 -0.37
C ALA A 681 -7.76 -3.25 0.18
N LEU A 682 -8.28 -2.17 -0.43
CA LEU A 682 -9.56 -1.57 -0.05
C LEU A 682 -10.73 -2.54 -0.20
N GLU A 683 -10.74 -3.37 -1.25
CA GLU A 683 -11.76 -4.39 -1.47
C GLU A 683 -11.74 -5.47 -0.37
N VAL A 684 -10.55 -5.91 0.06
CA VAL A 684 -10.41 -6.86 1.19
C VAL A 684 -11.00 -6.26 2.48
N TYR A 685 -10.71 -4.99 2.78
CA TYR A 685 -11.25 -4.35 3.99
C TYR A 685 -12.72 -3.96 3.88
N SER A 686 -13.27 -3.86 2.67
CA SER A 686 -14.69 -3.60 2.45
C SER A 686 -15.60 -4.71 3.02
N GLU A 687 -15.08 -5.94 3.17
CA GLU A 687 -15.79 -7.08 3.73
C GLU A 687 -16.30 -6.84 5.16
N PHE A 688 -15.62 -5.97 5.92
CA PHE A 688 -16.04 -5.59 7.27
C PHE A 688 -17.32 -4.76 7.29
N LYS A 689 -17.72 -4.17 6.14
CA LYS A 689 -18.86 -3.24 6.01
C LYS A 689 -18.74 -2.05 6.95
N LEU A 690 -17.51 -1.60 7.15
CA LEU A 690 -17.15 -0.43 7.94
C LEU A 690 -16.58 0.66 7.03
N PRO A 691 -16.74 1.95 7.38
CA PRO A 691 -16.07 3.03 6.68
C PRO A 691 -14.55 2.90 6.78
N ILE A 692 -13.87 3.23 5.69
CA ILE A 692 -12.42 3.29 5.58
C ILE A 692 -11.99 4.77 5.53
N ARG A 693 -11.00 5.12 6.33
CA ARG A 693 -10.32 6.42 6.32
C ARG A 693 -8.91 6.21 5.83
N ILE A 694 -8.47 7.04 4.86
CA ILE A 694 -7.03 7.24 4.69
C ILE A 694 -6.61 8.35 5.66
N THR A 695 -5.70 8.06 6.56
CA THR A 695 -5.54 8.85 7.79
C THR A 695 -4.29 9.73 7.78
N GLU A 696 -3.23 9.36 7.05
CA GLU A 696 -1.90 9.95 7.18
C GLU A 696 -1.15 10.02 5.82
N PHE A 697 -1.87 10.30 4.73
CA PHE A 697 -1.32 10.24 3.37
C PHE A 697 -0.18 11.24 3.13
N ASP A 698 0.99 10.72 2.79
CA ASP A 698 2.12 11.48 2.29
C ASP A 698 3.00 10.64 1.34
N ILE A 699 3.86 11.30 0.58
CA ILE A 699 4.77 10.63 -0.36
C ILE A 699 6.17 11.22 -0.19
N ASP A 700 7.09 10.41 0.32
CA ASP A 700 8.47 10.82 0.58
C ASP A 700 9.36 10.60 -0.64
N THR A 701 9.46 11.61 -1.50
CA THR A 701 10.29 11.55 -2.72
C THR A 701 10.86 12.91 -3.11
N ASP A 702 12.05 12.90 -3.70
CA ASP A 702 12.66 14.07 -4.34
C ASP A 702 12.12 14.31 -5.76
N ASP A 703 11.45 13.33 -6.36
CA ASP A 703 10.81 13.47 -7.68
C ASP A 703 9.42 14.09 -7.53
N GLN A 704 9.36 15.42 -7.64
CA GLN A 704 8.11 16.16 -7.46
C GLN A 704 7.05 15.87 -8.53
N GLN A 705 7.45 15.38 -9.72
CA GLN A 705 6.49 14.99 -10.73
C GLN A 705 5.88 13.63 -10.41
N LEU A 706 6.69 12.67 -9.96
CA LEU A 706 6.20 11.41 -9.39
C LEU A 706 5.24 11.67 -8.22
N GLN A 707 5.62 12.56 -7.31
CA GLN A 707 4.76 12.96 -6.19
C GLN A 707 3.41 13.50 -6.69
N ALA A 708 3.41 14.38 -7.70
CA ALA A 708 2.19 14.95 -8.25
C ALA A 708 1.30 13.92 -8.94
N ASP A 709 1.89 13.05 -9.76
CA ASP A 709 1.16 11.99 -10.47
C ASP A 709 0.55 10.99 -9.48
N TYR A 710 1.31 10.56 -8.47
CA TYR A 710 0.80 9.63 -7.47
C TYR A 710 -0.23 10.30 -6.54
N THR A 711 -0.06 11.58 -6.19
CA THR A 711 -1.11 12.33 -5.47
C THR A 711 -2.43 12.34 -6.24
N ARG A 712 -2.40 12.60 -7.56
CA ARG A 712 -3.58 12.54 -8.43
C ARG A 712 -4.22 11.17 -8.37
N ASP A 713 -3.42 10.14 -8.61
CA ASP A 713 -3.91 8.78 -8.82
C ASP A 713 -4.42 8.15 -7.52
N PHE A 714 -3.72 8.34 -6.41
CA PHE A 714 -4.13 7.89 -5.10
C PHE A 714 -5.44 8.56 -4.65
N LEU A 715 -5.57 9.89 -4.82
CA LEU A 715 -6.82 10.60 -4.50
C LEU A 715 -7.99 10.13 -5.37
N ILE A 716 -7.80 9.97 -6.68
CA ILE A 716 -8.85 9.46 -7.59
C ILE A 716 -9.28 8.06 -7.14
N LEU A 717 -8.32 7.18 -6.86
CA LEU A 717 -8.59 5.83 -6.45
C LEU A 717 -9.43 5.80 -5.16
N CYS A 718 -8.95 6.46 -4.10
CA CYS A 718 -9.63 6.50 -2.80
C CYS A 718 -11.02 7.15 -2.92
N TYR A 719 -11.15 8.23 -3.69
CA TYR A 719 -12.44 8.88 -3.90
C TYR A 719 -13.42 7.99 -4.70
N SER A 720 -12.90 7.09 -5.54
CA SER A 720 -13.70 6.14 -6.34
C SER A 720 -14.20 4.90 -5.60
N HIS A 721 -13.76 4.64 -4.37
CA HIS A 721 -14.14 3.46 -3.62
C HIS A 721 -15.29 3.75 -2.63
N PRO A 722 -16.39 2.97 -2.62
CA PRO A 722 -17.60 3.30 -1.86
C PRO A 722 -17.39 3.29 -0.33
N SER A 723 -16.53 2.41 0.18
CA SER A 723 -16.26 2.34 1.63
C SER A 723 -15.32 3.44 2.12
N VAL A 724 -14.59 4.12 1.23
CA VAL A 724 -13.69 5.20 1.65
C VAL A 724 -14.53 6.46 1.88
N VAL A 725 -14.37 7.10 3.04
CA VAL A 725 -15.15 8.29 3.44
C VAL A 725 -14.30 9.54 3.60
N GLY A 726 -12.98 9.41 3.52
CA GLY A 726 -12.08 10.55 3.41
C GLY A 726 -10.62 10.19 3.25
N VAL A 727 -9.84 11.19 2.85
CA VAL A 727 -8.38 11.16 2.77
C VAL A 727 -7.82 12.33 3.55
N GLN A 728 -6.89 12.04 4.45
CA GLN A 728 -6.19 13.02 5.26
C GLN A 728 -4.70 12.98 4.96
N HIS A 729 -4.10 14.15 4.70
CA HIS A 729 -2.65 14.30 4.57
C HIS A 729 -1.96 14.36 5.94
N TRP A 730 -0.75 13.80 6.12
CA TRP A 730 -0.02 13.92 7.40
C TRP A 730 0.83 15.20 7.51
N GLY A 731 0.15 16.33 7.35
CA GLY A 731 0.74 17.66 7.24
C GLY A 731 0.81 18.14 5.79
N PHE A 732 0.87 19.46 5.60
CA PHE A 732 0.83 20.05 4.25
C PHE A 732 1.92 21.09 3.97
N TRP A 733 2.74 21.44 4.98
CA TRP A 733 3.76 22.47 4.88
C TRP A 733 5.13 21.95 5.31
N GLU A 734 6.17 22.14 4.48
CA GLU A 734 7.53 21.60 4.71
C GLU A 734 8.12 21.89 6.09
N LYS A 735 7.83 23.05 6.71
CA LYS A 735 8.33 23.40 8.06
C LYS A 735 7.48 22.83 9.22
N ALA A 736 6.38 22.16 8.90
CA ALA A 736 5.45 21.54 9.84
C ALA A 736 4.99 20.17 9.32
N HIS A 737 5.97 19.35 8.94
CA HIS A 737 5.76 18.01 8.43
C HIS A 737 6.92 17.12 8.89
N TRP A 738 6.60 15.94 9.40
CA TRP A 738 7.60 14.98 9.91
C TRP A 738 8.57 14.47 8.82
N ARG A 739 8.06 14.28 7.60
CA ARG A 739 8.82 14.10 6.34
C ARG A 739 8.65 15.31 5.40
N PRO A 740 9.46 16.38 5.49
CA PRO A 740 9.23 17.63 4.74
C PRO A 740 8.98 17.45 3.24
N LYS A 741 9.66 16.48 2.60
CA LYS A 741 9.46 16.16 1.18
C LYS A 741 8.03 15.75 0.84
N GLY A 742 7.25 15.22 1.79
CA GLY A 742 5.84 14.84 1.65
C GLY A 742 4.85 16.00 1.56
N ALA A 743 5.24 17.21 1.96
CA ALA A 743 4.35 18.35 2.03
C ALA A 743 3.84 18.84 0.65
N LEU A 744 2.70 19.55 0.64
CA LEU A 744 2.11 20.20 -0.53
C LEU A 744 2.70 21.60 -0.80
N TYR A 745 3.18 22.27 0.25
CA TYR A 745 3.76 23.61 0.20
C TYR A 745 5.18 23.62 0.74
N ARG A 746 6.04 24.42 0.10
CA ARG A 746 7.42 24.61 0.52
C ARG A 746 7.54 25.44 1.78
N GLY A 747 8.73 25.42 2.37
CA GLY A 747 9.02 26.20 3.58
C GLY A 747 8.83 27.71 3.42
N ASP A 748 8.84 28.22 2.18
CA ASP A 748 8.58 29.62 1.80
C ASP A 748 7.14 29.85 1.30
N TRP A 749 6.25 28.87 1.46
CA TRP A 749 4.86 28.86 0.98
C TRP A 749 4.67 28.77 -0.53
N SER A 750 5.74 28.61 -1.32
CA SER A 750 5.57 28.29 -2.73
C SER A 750 4.93 26.91 -2.90
N GLU A 751 3.99 26.81 -3.83
CA GLU A 751 3.19 25.60 -4.03
C GLU A 751 3.95 24.55 -4.86
N LYS A 752 3.92 23.30 -4.42
CA LYS A 752 4.50 22.16 -5.15
C LYS A 752 3.57 21.65 -6.25
N PRO A 753 4.08 20.93 -7.27
CA PRO A 753 3.24 20.27 -8.26
C PRO A 753 2.12 19.40 -7.66
N ALA A 754 2.41 18.67 -6.57
CA ALA A 754 1.41 17.90 -5.84
C ALA A 754 0.31 18.77 -5.19
N GLY A 755 0.68 19.94 -4.64
CA GLY A 755 -0.29 20.92 -4.11
C GLY A 755 -1.25 21.44 -5.20
N LYS A 756 -0.72 21.70 -6.41
CA LYS A 756 -1.53 22.12 -7.56
C LYS A 756 -2.54 21.04 -7.96
N ILE A 757 -2.11 19.79 -8.00
CA ILE A 757 -2.97 18.63 -8.28
C ILE A 757 -4.07 18.51 -7.23
N TYR A 758 -3.70 18.52 -5.94
CA TYR A 758 -4.66 18.46 -4.84
C TYR A 758 -5.71 19.58 -4.97
N ARG A 759 -5.27 20.82 -5.16
CA ARG A 759 -6.18 21.97 -5.29
C ARG A 759 -7.09 21.84 -6.52
N SER A 760 -6.57 21.37 -7.66
CA SER A 760 -7.38 21.13 -8.85
C SER A 760 -8.49 20.13 -8.55
N LEU A 761 -8.14 18.95 -8.04
CA LEU A 761 -9.10 17.90 -7.76
C LEU A 761 -10.13 18.34 -6.71
N VAL A 762 -9.67 18.81 -5.55
CA VAL A 762 -10.53 19.00 -4.38
C VAL A 762 -11.32 20.31 -4.44
N LEU A 763 -10.74 21.40 -4.94
CA LEU A 763 -11.39 22.71 -4.95
C LEU A 763 -12.06 23.06 -6.28
N ASN A 764 -11.75 22.33 -7.37
CA ASN A 764 -12.35 22.56 -8.68
C ASN A 764 -13.07 21.33 -9.23
N ASP A 765 -12.35 20.25 -9.55
CA ASP A 765 -12.91 19.12 -10.33
C ASP A 765 -13.98 18.35 -9.53
N TRP A 766 -13.81 18.25 -8.22
CA TRP A 766 -14.77 17.65 -7.28
C TRP A 766 -15.59 18.69 -6.52
N ARG A 767 -15.75 19.89 -7.11
CA ARG A 767 -16.54 20.98 -6.57
C ARG A 767 -17.64 21.40 -7.54
N THR A 768 -18.89 21.18 -7.14
CA THR A 768 -20.02 21.46 -8.05
C THR A 768 -20.29 22.96 -8.15
N LYS A 769 -20.28 23.47 -9.38
CA LYS A 769 -20.76 24.81 -9.75
C LYS A 769 -21.64 24.70 -10.98
N VAL A 770 -22.92 25.05 -10.85
CA VAL A 770 -23.90 24.99 -11.95
C VAL A 770 -24.57 26.35 -12.08
N GLN A 771 -24.63 26.86 -13.31
CA GLN A 771 -25.38 28.06 -13.64
C GLN A 771 -26.33 27.78 -14.80
N GLY A 772 -27.57 28.24 -14.68
CA GLY A 772 -28.58 28.05 -15.72
C GLY A 772 -29.70 29.09 -15.64
N LYS A 773 -30.61 29.04 -16.61
CA LYS A 773 -31.86 29.82 -16.58
C LYS A 773 -33.05 28.87 -16.46
N ALA A 774 -34.02 29.23 -15.63
CA ALA A 774 -35.25 28.47 -15.47
C ALA A 774 -36.00 28.37 -16.81
N GLY A 775 -36.33 27.14 -17.22
CA GLY A 775 -37.15 26.89 -18.40
C GLY A 775 -38.60 27.34 -18.22
N LYS A 776 -39.46 27.06 -19.21
CA LYS A 776 -40.91 27.39 -19.14
C LYS A 776 -41.64 26.77 -17.94
N THR A 777 -41.14 25.66 -17.44
CA THR A 777 -41.67 24.96 -16.26
C THR A 777 -41.09 25.47 -14.93
N GLY A 778 -40.26 26.51 -14.94
CA GLY A 778 -39.59 27.03 -13.75
C GLY A 778 -38.52 26.08 -13.18
N LYS A 779 -37.98 25.16 -13.98
CA LYS A 779 -37.05 24.13 -13.48
C LYS A 779 -35.66 24.22 -14.12
N VAL A 780 -34.64 23.91 -13.32
CA VAL A 780 -33.27 23.59 -13.77
C VAL A 780 -32.80 22.36 -13.01
N GLY A 781 -32.23 21.39 -13.72
CA GLY A 781 -31.70 20.16 -13.12
C GLY A 781 -30.22 19.98 -13.39
N GLY A 782 -29.56 19.18 -12.56
CA GLY A 782 -28.16 18.81 -12.71
C GLY A 782 -27.78 17.62 -11.83
N ARG A 783 -26.49 17.29 -11.80
CA ARG A 783 -25.92 16.35 -10.83
C ARG A 783 -24.77 17.04 -10.10
N GLY A 784 -24.71 16.85 -8.79
CA GLY A 784 -23.70 17.48 -7.95
C GLY A 784 -23.08 16.49 -6.97
N PHE A 785 -21.83 16.74 -6.59
CA PHE A 785 -21.11 15.99 -5.56
C PHE A 785 -21.83 16.05 -4.21
N HIS A 786 -21.79 14.99 -3.41
CA HIS A 786 -22.42 14.98 -2.10
C HIS A 786 -21.84 16.05 -1.16
N GLY A 787 -22.71 16.72 -0.41
CA GLY A 787 -22.35 17.81 0.48
C GLY A 787 -23.39 18.93 0.56
N GLU A 788 -22.98 20.08 1.08
CA GLU A 788 -23.83 21.24 1.31
C GLU A 788 -23.70 22.25 0.18
N TYR A 789 -24.82 22.90 -0.15
CA TYR A 789 -24.98 23.80 -1.28
C TYR A 789 -25.68 25.09 -0.88
N VAL A 790 -25.38 26.16 -1.62
CA VAL A 790 -26.21 27.36 -1.70
C VAL A 790 -26.76 27.46 -3.12
N VAL A 791 -28.08 27.61 -3.22
CA VAL A 791 -28.74 28.03 -4.46
C VAL A 791 -29.07 29.52 -4.37
N THR A 792 -28.71 30.27 -5.40
CA THR A 792 -29.08 31.67 -5.60
C THR A 792 -29.98 31.76 -6.83
N VAL A 793 -31.17 32.32 -6.68
CA VAL A 793 -32.12 32.56 -7.76
C VAL A 793 -32.34 34.06 -7.91
N GLU A 794 -32.13 34.56 -9.13
CA GLU A 794 -32.24 35.98 -9.45
C GLU A 794 -33.18 36.21 -10.63
N ARG A 795 -34.11 37.15 -10.50
CA ARG A 795 -35.01 37.57 -11.56
C ARG A 795 -35.36 39.04 -11.40
N ASP A 796 -35.24 39.80 -12.48
CA ASP A 796 -35.64 41.22 -12.55
C ASP A 796 -35.07 42.07 -11.39
N GLY A 797 -33.81 41.80 -11.00
CA GLY A 797 -33.11 42.50 -9.91
C GLY A 797 -33.44 42.02 -8.49
N LYS A 798 -34.37 41.07 -8.32
CA LYS A 798 -34.66 40.42 -7.03
C LYS A 798 -33.88 39.11 -6.89
N MET A 799 -33.36 38.85 -5.70
CA MET A 799 -32.54 37.68 -5.39
C MET A 799 -33.06 36.94 -4.15
N THR A 800 -33.15 35.61 -4.25
CA THR A 800 -33.41 34.70 -3.11
C THR A 800 -32.26 33.70 -3.00
N GLN A 801 -31.80 33.43 -1.77
CA GLN A 801 -30.82 32.38 -1.48
C GLN A 801 -31.40 31.34 -0.54
N GLN A 802 -31.03 30.08 -0.76
CA GLN A 802 -31.42 28.95 0.09
C GLN A 802 -30.31 27.90 0.13
N THR A 803 -30.17 27.22 1.27
CA THR A 803 -29.25 26.08 1.43
C THR A 803 -29.96 24.75 1.23
N PHE A 804 -29.24 23.76 0.69
CA PHE A 804 -29.68 22.37 0.63
C PHE A 804 -28.49 21.42 0.63
N SER A 805 -28.73 20.13 0.83
CA SER A 805 -27.69 19.10 0.86
C SER A 805 -27.97 18.02 -0.18
N LEU A 806 -26.91 17.44 -0.75
CA LEU A 806 -26.99 16.21 -1.54
C LEU A 806 -26.35 15.07 -0.78
N LYS A 807 -27.08 13.96 -0.62
CA LYS A 807 -26.66 12.81 0.18
C LYS A 807 -26.61 11.52 -0.64
N PRO A 808 -25.73 10.55 -0.30
CA PRO A 808 -25.61 9.29 -1.01
C PRO A 808 -26.91 8.48 -1.12
N GLU A 809 -27.74 8.53 -0.08
CA GLU A 809 -29.01 7.79 0.01
C GLU A 809 -30.15 8.38 -0.83
N GLU A 810 -30.00 9.60 -1.35
CA GLU A 810 -31.00 10.28 -2.16
C GLU A 810 -30.63 10.20 -3.65
N GLU A 811 -31.46 9.52 -4.45
CA GLU A 811 -31.28 9.46 -5.92
C GLU A 811 -31.45 10.87 -6.55
N LYS A 812 -32.39 11.66 -6.00
CA LYS A 812 -32.70 13.01 -6.48
C LYS A 812 -33.26 13.91 -5.37
N THR A 813 -32.67 15.10 -5.22
CA THR A 813 -33.14 16.14 -4.31
C THR A 813 -33.88 17.25 -5.09
N THR A 814 -35.07 17.65 -4.65
CA THR A 814 -35.82 18.77 -5.26
C THR A 814 -35.90 19.94 -4.30
N VAL A 815 -35.49 21.12 -4.75
CA VAL A 815 -35.44 22.36 -3.95
C VAL A 815 -36.39 23.37 -4.57
N GLN A 816 -37.40 23.79 -3.82
CA GLN A 816 -38.29 24.87 -4.25
C GLN A 816 -37.80 26.20 -3.69
N VAL A 817 -37.58 27.17 -4.58
CA VAL A 817 -37.17 28.53 -4.23
C VAL A 817 -38.29 29.48 -4.63
N VAL A 818 -38.84 30.19 -3.64
CA VAL A 818 -39.91 31.18 -3.85
C VAL A 818 -39.28 32.55 -4.10
N LEU A 819 -39.66 33.19 -5.21
CA LEU A 819 -39.25 34.54 -5.57
C LEU A 819 -40.30 35.56 -5.07
N PRO A 820 -39.86 36.68 -4.46
CA PRO A 820 -40.75 37.73 -3.94
C PRO A 820 -41.25 38.71 -5.00
#